data_AF-A0A2X2SPN3-F1
#
_entry.id   AF-A0A2X2SPN3-F1
#
_cell.length_a   1.000
_cell.length_b   1.000
_cell.length_c   1.000
_cell.angle_alpha   90.00
_cell.angle_beta   90.00
_cell.angle_gamma   90.00
#
_symmetry.space_group_name_H-M   'P 1'
#
loop_
_entity.id
_entity.type
_entity.pdbx_description
1 polymer ?
#
loop_
_entity_poly.entity_id
_entity_poly.type
_entity_poly.pdbx_seq_one_letter_code
_entity_poly.pdbx_strand_id
1 'polypeptide(L)'
;MIIRNNRLKRLMEIKAPDVILRNEKRMLQESVDSLFDNTRKSSAVKTESNRPLKSLSDSLKGKQGRFRQNLLGKRVDYSARSVIVVGPELKMYECGLPKNMAAELYKPFVIRKLIERGIVKTVKSAKKIIDKKEPVVWDILENVIKGHPVLLNRAPTLHRLGIQAFQPKLIEGKAIQLHPLVCTAFNADFDGDQMAVHLPLGPEAILEAQLLMLASHNILNPANGSPITVPSQDMVLGLYYITKGRKSTPEYPIKGEGSVFYSAEEVNIAYNEGKLSLNAFIKVKVRDLDENGNVYYPVVETTTGRVLFNELVPLEVGYINEVLTKKSLRDIIGRILKATSIPVTGDFLDKIKNMGYRFAFKGGLSFSLGDIIIPQEKADMIAEANGLVDGIMMNYNMGLITNNERYNQVIDVWTSTNAQLTELAMKRISTDQQGFNSVYMMLDSGARGSKEQIRQLTGMRGLMAKPKKSSVGGGEIIENPILSNFKEGLSILEYFISTHGARKGLADTALKTADAGYLTRRLVDVSQDVIINTEDCGTLRGVEVRALKKNEEVVETLGERVLGRVSLHDVYNPLTEELIVGAGEEITEKIVDKIEAAPIDMIEVRSALTCEAKHGICAKCYGRNLSTGRMVQKGEAVGVVAAQSIGEPGTQLTLRTFHAGGVAGNVSEENKTEARFDGVLEIEDLRVVRGKDNEQNPVDVVVRSSELRVLDPTTKMVLQTHDIPYGAHIFVKDKEEVKKGTLLFQWDPYNAVIISEYSGKIAYEDIEQGVTYQVEIDEQTGFQEKVIVESRNKKLIPTLLITDKNGETLRSYNLPVGAHIMVDNNSKIEEGKVLVKIPRSSAKAGDITGGLPRVTELFEARNPSNPAIVSEIDGVVSFGKIKRGNKEVIVTSRSGEERKYLVKLSSQILVQENDFVRAGKPLSDGSVTPDDILRIKGPSAVQQYLVNEVQEVYRLQGVKINDKHFEVIVRQMMRKVEIQDPGDTLYLEGQLVHKDDFIEENDRLFGKKVVEDAGDSENLKAGQIVSLRELRDENSLLKRSDKNLVIARDVIPATAMPVLQGITRASLQTKSFISAASFQETTKVLNEAAVSGKVDFLDGLKENVIVGHRIPAGTGLKEYEKIIVGSKADLEPVVEKKKSR
;
A
#
# COMPACT_ATOMS: atom_id res chain seq x y z
N MET A 1 -31.77 0.74 41.61
CA MET A 1 -32.82 -0.25 41.22
C MET A 1 -33.52 -0.88 42.42
N ILE A 2 -32.86 -1.71 43.23
CA ILE A 2 -33.51 -2.53 44.30
C ILE A 2 -34.38 -1.68 45.24
N ILE A 3 -33.85 -0.57 45.75
CA ILE A 3 -34.58 0.35 46.65
C ILE A 3 -35.86 0.89 45.99
N ARG A 4 -35.80 1.27 44.71
CA ARG A 4 -36.94 1.78 43.93
C ARG A 4 -38.00 0.69 43.71
N ASN A 5 -37.58 -0.54 43.43
CA ASN A 5 -38.49 -1.67 43.27
C ASN A 5 -39.22 -1.98 44.58
N ASN A 6 -38.50 -2.01 45.71
CA ASN A 6 -39.10 -2.24 47.02
C ASN A 6 -40.07 -1.11 47.40
N ARG A 7 -39.74 0.14 47.06
CA ARG A 7 -40.64 1.29 47.27
C ARG A 7 -41.89 1.20 46.42
N LEU A 8 -41.77 0.84 45.14
CA LEU A 8 -42.91 0.63 44.25
C LEU A 8 -43.84 -0.48 44.76
N LYS A 9 -43.28 -1.62 45.21
CA LYS A 9 -44.06 -2.71 45.82
C LYS A 9 -44.86 -2.23 47.02
N ARG A 10 -44.23 -1.53 47.96
CA ARG A 10 -44.92 -0.96 49.14
C ARG A 10 -46.01 0.04 48.76
N LEU A 11 -45.77 0.90 47.76
CA LEU A 11 -46.77 1.86 47.28
C LEU A 11 -47.97 1.16 46.62
N MET A 12 -47.75 0.02 45.95
CA MET A 12 -48.82 -0.82 45.41
C MET A 12 -49.61 -1.51 46.53
N GLU A 13 -48.96 -2.02 47.56
CA GLU A 13 -49.59 -2.63 48.74
C GLU A 13 -50.50 -1.63 49.48
N ILE A 14 -50.05 -0.36 49.61
CA ILE A 14 -50.79 0.72 50.29
C ILE A 14 -51.86 1.36 49.37
N LYS A 15 -52.00 0.91 48.11
CA LYS A 15 -52.91 1.51 47.10
C LYS A 15 -52.72 3.03 46.94
N ALA A 16 -51.46 3.47 46.82
CA ALA A 16 -51.13 4.88 46.61
C ALA A 16 -51.73 5.43 45.29
N PRO A 17 -51.99 6.75 45.20
CA PRO A 17 -52.51 7.39 43.98
C PRO A 17 -51.70 7.08 42.71
N ASP A 18 -52.39 6.95 41.58
CA ASP A 18 -51.79 6.60 40.28
C ASP A 18 -50.65 7.53 39.84
N VAL A 19 -50.72 8.81 40.17
CA VAL A 19 -49.67 9.79 39.84
C VAL A 19 -48.35 9.39 40.50
N ILE A 20 -48.38 8.95 41.76
CA ILE A 20 -47.21 8.52 42.52
C ILE A 20 -46.70 7.19 41.97
N LEU A 21 -47.59 6.24 41.68
CA LEU A 21 -47.22 4.96 41.09
C LEU A 21 -46.57 5.13 39.70
N ARG A 22 -47.11 6.00 38.84
CA ARG A 22 -46.53 6.32 37.53
C ARG A 22 -45.14 6.96 37.68
N ASN A 23 -44.97 7.87 38.63
CA ASN A 23 -43.67 8.47 38.88
C ASN A 23 -42.66 7.42 39.38
N GLU A 24 -43.03 6.56 40.32
CA GLU A 24 -42.11 5.54 40.85
C GLU A 24 -41.80 4.46 39.81
N LYS A 25 -42.76 4.08 38.96
CA LYS A 25 -42.53 3.23 37.78
C LYS A 25 -41.53 3.86 36.82
N ARG A 26 -41.66 5.16 36.52
CA ARG A 26 -40.70 5.91 35.70
C ARG A 26 -39.31 5.90 36.34
N MET A 27 -39.19 6.23 37.63
CA MET A 27 -37.90 6.23 38.34
C MET A 27 -37.25 4.84 38.42
N LEU A 28 -38.07 3.78 38.53
CA LEU A 28 -37.60 2.41 38.48
C LEU A 28 -37.08 2.07 37.08
N GLN A 29 -37.83 2.38 36.02
CA GLN A 29 -37.40 2.20 34.63
C GLN A 29 -36.07 2.92 34.37
N GLU A 30 -35.96 4.18 34.78
CA GLU A 30 -34.72 4.95 34.65
C GLU A 30 -33.53 4.30 35.37
N SER A 31 -33.78 3.72 36.55
CA SER A 31 -32.75 3.00 37.31
C SER A 31 -32.33 1.70 36.63
N VAL A 32 -33.24 1.03 35.93
CA VAL A 32 -32.98 -0.19 35.16
C VAL A 32 -32.22 0.14 33.88
N ASP A 33 -32.67 1.16 33.14
CA ASP A 33 -31.99 1.62 31.92
C ASP A 33 -30.56 2.05 32.22
N SER A 34 -30.33 2.81 33.31
CA SER A 34 -28.99 3.25 33.71
C SER A 34 -28.08 2.09 34.14
N LEU A 35 -28.64 0.99 34.65
CA LEU A 35 -27.88 -0.22 34.99
C LEU A 35 -27.39 -0.95 33.72
N PHE A 36 -28.25 -1.05 32.70
CA PHE A 36 -27.92 -1.69 31.44
C PHE A 36 -27.03 -0.80 30.55
N ASP A 37 -27.42 0.45 30.31
CA ASP A 37 -26.65 1.44 29.55
C ASP A 37 -26.84 2.86 30.10
N ASN A 38 -25.85 3.31 30.88
CA ASN A 38 -25.84 4.63 31.50
C ASN A 38 -25.57 5.77 30.51
N THR A 39 -25.15 5.47 29.27
CA THR A 39 -24.76 6.47 28.25
C THR A 39 -25.89 6.91 27.33
N ARG A 40 -26.99 6.14 27.26
CA ARG A 40 -28.14 6.46 26.39
C ARG A 40 -29.00 7.61 26.90
N LYS A 41 -28.86 8.01 28.17
CA LYS A 41 -29.62 9.11 28.78
C LYS A 41 -28.85 10.42 28.66
N SER A 42 -29.57 11.55 28.60
CA SER A 42 -28.98 12.90 28.53
C SER A 42 -28.13 13.27 29.76
N SER A 43 -28.45 12.69 30.93
CA SER A 43 -27.67 12.83 32.15
C SER A 43 -27.38 11.44 32.71
N ALA A 44 -26.11 11.03 32.61
CA ALA A 44 -25.62 9.79 33.19
C ALA A 44 -25.67 9.85 34.72
N VAL A 45 -26.00 8.74 35.38
CA VAL A 45 -25.91 8.63 36.84
C VAL A 45 -24.43 8.66 37.23
N LYS A 46 -24.07 9.56 38.15
CA LYS A 46 -22.69 9.80 38.55
C LYS A 46 -22.42 9.39 40.00
N THR A 47 -21.16 9.13 40.30
CA THR A 47 -20.63 9.00 41.66
C THR A 47 -20.58 10.36 42.36
N GLU A 48 -20.32 10.36 43.66
CA GLU A 48 -20.00 11.57 44.44
C GLU A 48 -18.82 12.35 43.84
N SER A 49 -17.87 11.65 43.19
CA SER A 49 -16.74 12.23 42.45
C SER A 49 -17.09 12.73 41.04
N ASN A 50 -18.38 12.88 40.71
CA ASN A 50 -18.89 13.38 39.42
C ASN A 50 -18.46 12.55 38.20
N ARG A 51 -18.04 11.29 38.40
CA ARG A 51 -17.72 10.34 37.32
C ARG A 51 -18.94 9.50 37.00
N PRO A 52 -19.26 9.24 35.71
CA PRO A 52 -20.37 8.36 35.37
C PRO A 52 -20.11 6.93 35.89
N LEU A 53 -21.14 6.30 36.45
CA LEU A 53 -21.07 4.90 36.85
C LEU A 53 -20.94 4.01 35.61
N LYS A 54 -20.12 2.96 35.69
CA LYS A 54 -20.00 1.94 34.64
C LYS A 54 -21.23 1.05 34.61
N SER A 55 -21.88 0.96 33.46
CA SER A 55 -23.02 0.06 33.23
C SER A 55 -22.59 -1.36 32.82
N LEU A 56 -23.56 -2.28 32.72
CA LEU A 56 -23.32 -3.62 32.20
C LEU A 56 -22.85 -3.58 30.74
N SER A 57 -23.44 -2.71 29.90
CA SER A 57 -23.01 -2.55 28.51
C SER A 57 -21.59 -1.97 28.42
N ASP A 58 -21.21 -1.01 29.28
CA ASP A 58 -19.83 -0.45 29.33
C ASP A 58 -18.78 -1.51 29.69
N SER A 59 -19.17 -2.55 30.41
CA SER A 59 -18.30 -3.68 30.72
C SER A 59 -18.04 -4.56 29.49
N LEU A 60 -18.89 -4.50 28.47
CA LEU A 60 -18.76 -5.26 27.22
C LEU A 60 -18.21 -4.41 26.07
N LYS A 61 -18.66 -3.15 25.92
CA LYS A 61 -18.35 -2.26 24.80
C LYS A 61 -17.11 -1.40 25.05
N GLY A 62 -16.54 -0.87 23.96
CA GLY A 62 -15.42 0.07 24.00
C GLY A 62 -14.05 -0.57 24.24
N LYS A 63 -12.99 0.25 24.34
CA LYS A 63 -11.60 -0.23 24.51
C LYS A 63 -11.36 -0.98 25.83
N GLN A 64 -12.02 -0.57 26.91
CA GLN A 64 -11.96 -1.24 28.22
C GLN A 64 -12.98 -2.38 28.38
N GLY A 65 -13.77 -2.66 27.35
CA GLY A 65 -14.76 -3.74 27.38
C GLY A 65 -14.10 -5.12 27.36
N ARG A 66 -14.80 -6.12 27.90
CA ARG A 66 -14.30 -7.51 28.04
C ARG A 66 -13.78 -8.10 26.73
N PHE A 67 -14.48 -7.91 25.61
CA PHE A 67 -14.07 -8.44 24.30
C PHE A 67 -12.66 -8.01 23.91
N ARG A 68 -12.29 -6.74 24.15
CA ARG A 68 -10.99 -6.20 23.72
C ARG A 68 -9.91 -6.34 24.80
N GLN A 69 -10.21 -5.94 26.04
CA GLN A 69 -9.20 -5.84 27.09
C GLN A 69 -8.87 -7.16 27.77
N ASN A 70 -9.83 -8.10 27.84
CA ASN A 70 -9.70 -9.32 28.64
C ASN A 70 -9.75 -10.60 27.82
N LEU A 71 -10.41 -10.59 26.66
CA LEU A 71 -10.58 -11.78 25.83
C LEU A 71 -9.53 -11.84 24.72
N LEU A 72 -9.34 -10.75 23.98
CA LEU A 72 -8.30 -10.65 22.95
C LEU A 72 -6.93 -10.25 23.53
N GLY A 73 -6.89 -9.18 24.32
CA GLY A 73 -5.73 -8.85 25.14
C GLY A 73 -5.81 -9.62 26.47
N LYS A 74 -4.72 -10.30 26.87
CA LYS A 74 -4.63 -10.98 28.17
C LYS A 74 -3.29 -10.69 28.81
N ARG A 75 -3.25 -10.59 30.14
CA ARG A 75 -1.99 -10.70 30.88
C ARG A 75 -1.61 -12.17 30.91
N VAL A 76 -0.35 -12.46 30.62
CA VAL A 76 0.16 -13.82 30.47
C VAL A 76 1.28 -14.03 31.49
N ASP A 77 1.19 -15.12 32.24
CA ASP A 77 2.26 -15.56 33.14
C ASP A 77 3.46 -16.07 32.33
N TYR A 78 4.59 -16.36 32.99
CA TYR A 78 5.82 -16.78 32.30
C TYR A 78 6.30 -15.79 31.22
N SER A 79 6.13 -14.50 31.52
CA SER A 79 6.62 -13.41 30.69
C SER A 79 7.48 -12.44 31.49
N ALA A 80 8.41 -11.78 30.81
CA ALA A 80 9.27 -10.75 31.38
C ALA A 80 9.47 -9.61 30.36
N ARG A 81 9.97 -8.46 30.82
CA ARG A 81 10.34 -7.34 29.94
C ARG A 81 11.63 -6.69 30.44
N SER A 82 12.51 -6.31 29.51
CA SER A 82 13.68 -5.49 29.82
C SER A 82 14.11 -4.65 28.61
N VAL A 83 15.02 -3.72 28.87
CA VAL A 83 15.68 -2.91 27.83
C VAL A 83 16.57 -3.81 26.97
N ILE A 84 16.61 -3.53 25.67
CA ILE A 84 17.46 -4.25 24.72
C ILE A 84 18.82 -3.57 24.55
N VAL A 85 19.85 -4.38 24.36
CA VAL A 85 21.21 -3.96 24.02
C VAL A 85 21.72 -4.83 22.86
N VAL A 86 22.72 -4.33 22.14
CA VAL A 86 23.28 -5.06 21.01
C VAL A 86 24.10 -6.27 21.48
N GLY A 87 23.89 -7.43 20.85
CA GLY A 87 24.67 -8.65 21.05
C GLY A 87 25.38 -9.06 19.75
N PRO A 88 26.52 -8.44 19.39
CA PRO A 88 27.16 -8.67 18.09
C PRO A 88 27.75 -10.08 17.93
N GLU A 89 28.15 -10.71 19.05
CA GLU A 89 28.73 -12.06 19.07
C GLU A 89 27.67 -13.18 19.05
N LEU A 90 26.39 -12.85 19.23
CA LEU A 90 25.31 -13.82 19.16
C LEU A 90 25.16 -14.34 17.73
N LYS A 91 24.73 -15.60 17.59
CA LYS A 91 24.28 -16.11 16.29
C LYS A 91 22.86 -15.65 15.99
N MET A 92 22.45 -15.73 14.72
CA MET A 92 21.14 -15.24 14.29
C MET A 92 19.94 -15.86 15.02
N TYR A 93 20.06 -17.12 15.45
CA TYR A 93 19.01 -17.83 16.19
C TYR A 93 19.12 -17.69 17.72
N GLU A 94 20.12 -16.96 18.24
CA GLU A 94 20.38 -16.81 19.68
C GLU A 94 19.92 -15.46 20.21
N CYS A 95 19.52 -15.41 21.49
CA CYS A 95 19.32 -14.16 22.23
C CYS A 95 20.00 -14.23 23.60
N GLY A 96 20.53 -13.12 24.10
CA GLY A 96 21.09 -13.08 25.46
C GLY A 96 20.02 -12.79 26.50
N LEU A 97 19.82 -13.71 27.44
CA LEU A 97 18.85 -13.60 28.52
C LEU A 97 19.55 -13.44 29.88
N PRO A 98 19.26 -12.38 30.66
CA PRO A 98 19.83 -12.18 31.98
C PRO A 98 19.60 -13.37 32.91
N LYS A 99 20.64 -13.82 33.60
CA LYS A 99 20.58 -14.94 34.56
C LYS A 99 19.41 -14.83 35.56
N ASN A 100 19.24 -13.65 36.17
CA ASN A 100 18.16 -13.41 37.14
C ASN A 100 16.75 -13.54 36.52
N MET A 101 16.60 -13.09 35.27
CA MET A 101 15.33 -13.18 34.55
C MET A 101 15.03 -14.63 34.17
N ALA A 102 16.04 -15.33 33.65
CA ALA A 102 15.93 -16.74 33.29
C ALA A 102 15.58 -17.62 34.51
N ALA A 103 16.20 -17.36 35.67
CA ALA A 103 15.90 -18.11 36.90
C ALA A 103 14.43 -17.99 37.34
N GLU A 104 13.80 -16.84 37.15
CA GLU A 104 12.37 -16.67 37.46
C GLU A 104 11.45 -17.27 36.39
N LEU A 105 11.75 -17.07 35.10
CA LEU A 105 10.96 -17.63 34.01
C LEU A 105 10.93 -19.17 34.04
N TYR A 106 12.08 -19.80 34.29
CA TYR A 106 12.24 -21.25 34.29
C TYR A 106 12.04 -21.89 35.68
N LYS A 107 11.55 -21.14 36.67
CA LYS A 107 11.46 -21.59 38.06
C LYS A 107 10.80 -22.97 38.25
N PRO A 108 9.66 -23.30 37.61
CA PRO A 108 9.07 -24.63 37.77
C PRO A 108 9.94 -25.76 37.22
N PHE A 109 10.62 -25.53 36.09
CA PHE A 109 11.50 -26.52 35.45
C PHE A 109 12.76 -26.78 36.30
N VAL A 110 13.34 -25.72 36.87
CA VAL A 110 14.47 -25.83 37.78
C VAL A 110 14.07 -26.58 39.06
N ILE A 111 12.91 -26.29 39.66
CA ILE A 111 12.39 -27.02 40.82
C ILE A 111 12.24 -28.52 40.50
N ARG A 112 11.64 -28.85 39.35
CA ARG A 112 11.48 -30.23 38.92
C ARG A 112 12.83 -30.94 38.78
N LYS A 113 13.81 -30.31 38.13
CA LYS A 113 15.15 -30.88 37.94
C LYS A 113 15.94 -31.03 39.24
N LEU A 114 15.79 -30.11 40.19
CA LEU A 114 16.39 -30.21 41.53
C LEU A 114 15.86 -31.42 42.31
N ILE A 115 14.57 -31.73 42.16
CA ILE A 115 13.94 -32.90 42.78
C ILE A 115 14.35 -34.19 42.05
N GLU A 116 14.31 -34.22 40.72
CA GLU A 116 14.72 -35.37 39.90
C GLU A 116 16.18 -35.77 40.15
N ARG A 117 17.07 -34.80 40.40
CA ARG A 117 18.49 -35.05 40.74
C ARG A 117 18.73 -35.40 42.22
N GLY A 118 17.69 -35.40 43.07
CA GLY A 118 17.80 -35.73 44.49
C GLY A 118 18.47 -34.67 45.36
N ILE A 119 18.74 -33.47 44.84
CA ILE A 119 19.41 -32.36 45.57
C ILE A 119 18.49 -31.83 46.68
N VAL A 120 17.19 -31.82 46.43
CA VAL A 120 16.16 -31.42 47.40
C VAL A 120 15.00 -32.39 47.37
N LYS A 121 14.43 -32.65 48.55
CA LYS A 121 13.27 -33.53 48.70
C LYS A 121 11.92 -32.81 48.57
N THR A 122 11.89 -31.49 48.78
CA THR A 122 10.63 -30.71 48.79
C THR A 122 10.71 -29.46 47.91
N VAL A 123 9.57 -29.08 47.35
CA VAL A 123 9.41 -27.84 46.56
C VAL A 123 9.76 -26.58 47.37
N LYS A 124 9.46 -26.56 48.68
CA LYS A 124 9.79 -25.44 49.56
C LYS A 124 11.31 -25.27 49.72
N SER A 125 12.04 -26.37 49.88
CA SER A 125 13.51 -26.33 49.93
C SER A 125 14.10 -25.90 48.59
N ALA A 126 13.57 -26.43 47.48
CA ALA A 126 13.97 -26.04 46.12
C ALA A 126 13.80 -24.52 45.90
N LYS A 127 12.66 -23.96 46.30
CA LYS A 127 12.38 -22.53 46.20
C LYS A 127 13.37 -21.68 47.00
N LYS A 128 13.72 -22.10 48.22
CA LYS A 128 14.75 -21.41 49.03
C LYS A 128 16.11 -21.40 48.35
N ILE A 129 16.54 -22.50 47.71
CA ILE A 129 17.81 -22.58 46.98
C ILE A 129 17.81 -21.65 45.77
N ILE A 130 16.71 -21.62 45.01
CA ILE A 130 16.54 -20.74 43.85
C ILE A 130 16.54 -19.26 44.27
N ASP A 131 15.78 -18.91 45.31
CA ASP A 131 15.69 -17.54 45.80
C ASP A 131 17.05 -17.06 46.37
N LYS A 132 17.85 -17.97 46.96
CA LYS A 132 19.24 -17.72 47.40
C LYS A 132 20.26 -17.69 46.25
N LYS A 133 19.88 -18.14 45.05
CA LYS A 133 20.72 -18.16 43.84
C LYS A 133 22.03 -18.95 44.03
N GLU A 134 21.94 -20.12 44.64
CA GLU A 134 23.10 -20.99 44.82
C GLU A 134 23.70 -21.43 43.46
N PRO A 135 25.02 -21.66 43.35
CA PRO A 135 25.68 -21.96 42.07
C PRO A 135 25.07 -23.12 41.29
N VAL A 136 24.60 -24.16 41.99
CA VAL A 136 23.95 -25.35 41.42
C VAL A 136 22.74 -25.01 40.53
N VAL A 137 22.06 -23.89 40.81
CA VAL A 137 20.92 -23.42 40.03
C VAL A 137 21.34 -23.06 38.61
N TRP A 138 22.52 -22.46 38.43
CA TRP A 138 23.00 -22.01 37.12
C TRP A 138 23.33 -23.18 36.21
N ASP A 139 23.96 -24.22 36.74
CA ASP A 139 24.29 -25.44 35.98
C ASP A 139 23.02 -26.18 35.52
N ILE A 140 21.98 -26.21 36.37
CA ILE A 140 20.69 -26.79 36.02
C ILE A 140 19.99 -25.92 34.98
N LEU A 141 20.00 -24.61 35.17
CA LEU A 141 19.35 -23.66 34.27
C LEU A 141 19.94 -23.71 32.86
N GLU A 142 21.28 -23.79 32.73
CA GLU A 142 21.95 -23.91 31.44
C GLU A 142 21.51 -25.19 30.70
N ASN A 143 21.35 -26.31 31.42
CA ASN A 143 20.87 -27.55 30.83
C ASN A 143 19.38 -27.51 30.47
N VAL A 144 18.54 -26.84 31.28
CA VAL A 144 17.10 -26.69 31.01
C VAL A 144 16.84 -25.80 29.79
N ILE A 145 17.67 -24.78 29.59
CA ILE A 145 17.54 -23.84 28.49
C ILE A 145 17.89 -24.49 27.14
N LYS A 146 18.81 -25.45 27.09
CA LYS A 146 19.21 -26.11 25.83
C LYS A 146 18.01 -26.79 25.16
N GLY A 147 17.71 -26.37 23.93
CA GLY A 147 16.57 -26.89 23.16
C GLY A 147 15.22 -26.33 23.58
N HIS A 148 15.19 -25.31 24.44
CA HIS A 148 13.98 -24.61 24.85
C HIS A 148 14.00 -23.15 24.36
N PRO A 149 13.30 -22.83 23.25
CA PRO A 149 13.28 -21.48 22.72
C PRO A 149 12.47 -20.53 23.62
N VAL A 150 12.71 -19.23 23.46
CA VAL A 150 11.90 -18.15 24.01
C VAL A 150 11.38 -17.26 22.89
N LEU A 151 10.20 -16.68 23.07
CA LEU A 151 9.63 -15.73 22.12
C LEU A 151 9.97 -14.31 22.55
N LEU A 152 10.63 -13.55 21.67
CA LEU A 152 10.82 -12.11 21.84
C LEU A 152 9.75 -11.35 21.08
N ASN A 153 9.19 -10.32 21.71
CA ASN A 153 8.16 -9.47 21.16
C ASN A 153 8.47 -7.98 21.38
N ARG A 154 8.41 -7.19 20.31
CA ARG A 154 8.43 -5.72 20.39
C ARG A 154 7.03 -5.17 20.13
N ALA A 155 6.52 -4.40 21.10
CA ALA A 155 5.23 -3.73 20.98
C ALA A 155 5.41 -2.30 20.44
N PRO A 156 4.54 -1.80 19.54
CA PRO A 156 3.39 -2.48 18.94
C PRO A 156 3.79 -3.47 17.82
N THR A 157 3.16 -4.64 17.79
CA THR A 157 3.40 -5.67 16.77
C THR A 157 2.54 -5.40 15.53
N LEU A 158 3.11 -4.74 14.52
CA LEU A 158 2.39 -4.38 13.28
C LEU A 158 2.38 -5.51 12.22
N HIS A 159 3.41 -6.35 12.22
CA HIS A 159 3.56 -7.50 11.32
C HIS A 159 4.05 -8.74 12.08
N ARG A 160 3.96 -9.92 11.46
CA ARG A 160 4.40 -11.20 12.08
C ARG A 160 5.84 -11.20 12.58
N LEU A 161 6.77 -10.51 11.91
CA LEU A 161 8.19 -10.51 12.28
C LEU A 161 8.50 -9.75 13.58
N GLY A 162 7.50 -9.06 14.16
CA GLY A 162 7.61 -8.42 15.46
C GLY A 162 7.56 -9.40 16.63
N ILE A 163 7.32 -10.70 16.35
CA ILE A 163 7.45 -11.81 17.31
C ILE A 163 8.29 -12.91 16.65
N GLN A 164 9.41 -13.27 17.26
CA GLN A 164 10.28 -14.35 16.78
C GLN A 164 10.78 -15.21 17.94
N ALA A 165 11.11 -16.46 17.63
CA ALA A 165 11.70 -17.39 18.58
C ALA A 165 13.23 -17.35 18.50
N PHE A 166 13.86 -17.45 19.67
CA PHE A 166 15.31 -17.49 19.84
C PHE A 166 15.70 -18.55 20.86
N GLN A 167 16.88 -19.12 20.71
CA GLN A 167 17.53 -19.94 21.72
C GLN A 167 18.19 -19.02 22.75
N PRO A 168 17.81 -19.05 24.04
CA PRO A 168 18.42 -18.17 25.01
C PRO A 168 19.83 -18.62 25.38
N LYS A 169 20.73 -17.65 25.52
CA LYS A 169 22.08 -17.78 26.08
C LYS A 169 22.14 -16.96 27.37
N LEU A 170 22.61 -17.58 28.45
CA LEU A 170 22.69 -16.90 29.75
C LEU A 170 23.76 -15.81 29.72
N ILE A 171 23.38 -14.59 30.09
CA ILE A 171 24.29 -13.44 30.19
C ILE A 171 24.23 -12.79 31.57
N GLU A 172 25.31 -12.08 31.91
CA GLU A 172 25.34 -11.21 33.08
C GLU A 172 24.59 -9.89 32.82
N GLY A 173 24.11 -9.27 33.89
CA GLY A 173 23.40 -7.99 33.83
C GLY A 173 21.88 -8.10 33.91
N LYS A 174 21.18 -7.08 33.38
CA LYS A 174 19.71 -6.95 33.43
C LYS A 174 19.05 -6.72 32.07
N ALA A 175 19.82 -6.34 31.05
CA ALA A 175 19.32 -6.05 29.70
C ALA A 175 19.33 -7.30 28.82
N ILE A 176 18.39 -7.38 27.88
CA ILE A 176 18.31 -8.46 26.90
C ILE A 176 19.27 -8.13 25.76
N GLN A 177 20.14 -9.06 25.36
CA GLN A 177 20.96 -8.88 24.16
C GLN A 177 20.21 -9.39 22.93
N LEU A 178 20.09 -8.53 21.92
CA LEU A 178 19.44 -8.83 20.65
C LEU A 178 20.47 -8.88 19.52
N HIS A 179 20.27 -9.82 18.59
CA HIS A 179 21.08 -9.93 17.40
C HIS A 179 20.86 -8.73 16.44
N PRO A 180 21.90 -8.08 15.89
CA PRO A 180 21.74 -6.86 15.10
C PRO A 180 20.98 -7.05 13.77
N LEU A 181 21.09 -8.21 13.11
CA LEU A 181 20.36 -8.45 11.84
C LEU A 181 18.84 -8.59 12.00
N VAL A 182 18.33 -8.83 13.22
CA VAL A 182 16.88 -8.90 13.45
C VAL A 182 16.29 -7.54 13.84
N CYS A 183 17.10 -6.52 14.09
CA CYS A 183 16.63 -5.19 14.46
C CYS A 183 15.75 -4.57 13.36
N THR A 184 16.07 -4.79 12.08
CA THR A 184 15.23 -4.35 10.95
C THR A 184 13.86 -5.02 10.99
N ALA A 185 13.81 -6.32 11.31
CA ALA A 185 12.59 -7.10 11.40
C ALA A 185 11.74 -6.71 12.62
N PHE A 186 12.33 -6.32 13.75
CA PHE A 186 11.60 -5.78 14.89
C PHE A 186 11.32 -4.27 14.80
N ASN A 187 11.91 -3.59 13.81
CA ASN A 187 12.01 -2.13 13.72
C ASN A 187 12.56 -1.51 15.02
N ALA A 188 13.53 -2.17 15.65
CA ALA A 188 14.03 -1.86 16.99
C ALA A 188 15.34 -1.07 16.96
N ASP A 189 15.44 -0.09 17.86
CA ASP A 189 16.63 0.72 18.07
C ASP A 189 17.19 0.53 19.49
N PHE A 190 18.43 0.94 19.73
CA PHE A 190 19.11 0.75 21.03
C PHE A 190 19.17 2.04 21.87
N ASP A 191 18.09 2.82 21.89
CA ASP A 191 17.98 4.11 22.60
C ASP A 191 17.20 4.04 23.93
N GLY A 192 16.81 2.84 24.35
CA GLY A 192 15.99 2.60 25.55
C GLY A 192 14.75 1.73 25.30
N ASP A 193 14.55 1.29 24.05
CA ASP A 193 13.53 0.32 23.67
C ASP A 193 13.52 -0.92 24.57
N GLN A 194 12.32 -1.47 24.77
CA GLN A 194 12.08 -2.64 25.61
C GLN A 194 11.43 -3.75 24.80
N MET A 195 11.84 -4.99 25.07
CA MET A 195 11.21 -6.18 24.51
C MET A 195 10.63 -7.06 25.61
N ALA A 196 9.51 -7.70 25.30
CA ALA A 196 8.91 -8.73 26.12
C ALA A 196 9.44 -10.11 25.73
N VAL A 197 9.65 -10.96 26.72
CA VAL A 197 10.04 -12.37 26.59
C VAL A 197 8.85 -13.22 27.02
N HIS A 198 8.49 -14.23 26.24
CA HIS A 198 7.48 -15.23 26.60
C HIS A 198 8.07 -16.65 26.51
N LEU A 199 7.77 -17.49 27.50
CA LEU A 199 8.24 -18.86 27.57
C LEU A 199 7.16 -19.85 27.10
N PRO A 200 7.34 -20.57 25.97
CA PRO A 200 6.42 -21.63 25.55
C PRO A 200 6.52 -22.84 26.50
N LEU A 201 5.42 -23.34 27.05
CA LEU A 201 5.46 -24.41 28.05
C LEU A 201 5.18 -25.81 27.49
N GLY A 202 4.22 -25.92 26.56
CA GLY A 202 3.82 -27.21 25.97
C GLY A 202 4.83 -27.70 24.93
N PRO A 203 5.04 -29.03 24.81
CA PRO A 203 5.96 -29.58 23.82
C PRO A 203 5.55 -29.20 22.38
N GLU A 204 4.26 -29.12 22.08
CA GLU A 204 3.75 -28.68 20.78
C GLU A 204 4.13 -27.22 20.50
N ALA A 205 3.98 -26.34 21.51
CA ALA A 205 4.32 -24.93 21.38
C ALA A 205 5.84 -24.70 21.25
N ILE A 206 6.65 -25.51 21.94
CA ILE A 206 8.11 -25.49 21.80
C ILE A 206 8.51 -25.90 20.38
N LEU A 207 7.93 -26.98 19.86
CA LEU A 207 8.22 -27.46 18.51
C LEU A 207 7.75 -26.46 17.44
N GLU A 208 6.57 -25.88 17.61
CA GLU A 208 6.05 -24.83 16.72
C GLU A 208 6.98 -23.60 16.70
N ALA A 209 7.46 -23.16 17.86
CA ALA A 209 8.41 -22.06 17.97
C ALA A 209 9.75 -22.36 17.26
N GLN A 210 10.26 -23.59 17.38
CA GLN A 210 11.51 -24.00 16.72
C GLN A 210 11.39 -24.12 15.19
N LEU A 211 10.27 -24.66 14.70
CA LEU A 211 10.11 -24.91 13.27
C LEU A 211 9.63 -23.66 12.51
N LEU A 212 8.65 -22.93 13.06
CA LEU A 212 7.97 -21.85 12.34
C LEU A 212 8.47 -20.45 12.72
N MET A 213 8.80 -20.23 13.99
CA MET A 213 9.05 -18.87 14.52
C MET A 213 10.53 -18.53 14.69
N LEU A 214 11.44 -19.49 14.51
CA LEU A 214 12.88 -19.26 14.69
C LEU A 214 13.36 -18.14 13.77
N ALA A 215 14.15 -17.21 14.31
CA ALA A 215 14.60 -16.02 13.58
C ALA A 215 15.40 -16.37 12.31
N SER A 216 16.21 -17.43 12.34
CA SER A 216 16.98 -17.90 11.19
C SER A 216 16.12 -18.44 10.04
N HIS A 217 14.87 -18.83 10.29
CA HIS A 217 13.95 -19.27 9.24
C HIS A 217 13.20 -18.11 8.57
N ASN A 218 13.08 -16.97 9.26
CA ASN A 218 12.26 -15.84 8.85
C ASN A 218 13.13 -14.72 8.23
N ILE A 219 13.80 -15.05 7.12
CA ILE A 219 14.77 -14.17 6.40
C ILE A 219 14.06 -13.23 5.40
N LEU A 220 12.92 -13.65 4.85
CA LEU A 220 12.20 -12.94 3.80
C LEU A 220 11.09 -12.04 4.34
N ASN A 221 10.81 -10.96 3.63
CA ASN A 221 9.70 -10.07 3.89
C ASN A 221 8.38 -10.66 3.35
N PRO A 222 7.33 -10.85 4.18
CA PRO A 222 6.02 -11.33 3.73
C PRO A 222 5.34 -10.48 2.65
N ALA A 223 5.66 -9.17 2.57
CA ALA A 223 4.99 -8.25 1.66
C ALA A 223 5.41 -8.41 0.18
N ASN A 224 6.69 -8.75 -0.06
CA ASN A 224 7.26 -8.75 -1.41
C ASN A 224 8.29 -9.87 -1.67
N GLY A 225 8.65 -10.68 -0.67
CA GLY A 225 9.59 -11.79 -0.81
C GLY A 225 11.07 -11.37 -0.90
N SER A 226 11.39 -10.09 -0.69
CA SER A 226 12.78 -9.64 -0.59
C SER A 226 13.40 -9.98 0.77
N PRO A 227 14.72 -10.22 0.86
CA PRO A 227 15.37 -10.42 2.15
C PRO A 227 15.23 -9.19 3.06
N ILE A 228 14.74 -9.38 4.29
CA ILE A 228 14.62 -8.32 5.31
C ILE A 228 15.82 -8.26 6.25
N THR A 229 16.45 -9.40 6.48
CA THR A 229 17.63 -9.57 7.35
C THR A 229 18.91 -9.21 6.60
N VAL A 230 18.93 -7.99 6.06
CA VAL A 230 20.09 -7.43 5.36
C VAL A 230 20.96 -6.69 6.37
N PRO A 231 22.30 -6.82 6.29
CA PRO A 231 23.20 -5.96 7.04
C PRO A 231 22.82 -4.47 6.91
N SER A 232 22.95 -3.73 8.00
CA SER A 232 22.57 -2.32 8.07
C SER A 232 23.68 -1.47 8.69
N GLN A 233 23.66 -0.17 8.41
CA GLN A 233 24.54 0.83 9.02
C GLN A 233 26.03 0.41 8.91
N ASP A 234 26.72 0.29 10.03
CA ASP A 234 28.16 0.02 10.12
C ASP A 234 28.59 -1.27 9.42
N MET A 235 27.74 -2.30 9.45
CA MET A 235 28.04 -3.56 8.75
C MET A 235 28.18 -3.33 7.24
N VAL A 236 27.25 -2.57 6.65
CA VAL A 236 27.29 -2.22 5.21
C VAL A 236 28.47 -1.32 4.93
N LEU A 237 28.73 -0.33 5.80
CA LEU A 237 29.83 0.60 5.62
C LEU A 237 31.19 -0.12 5.61
N GLY A 238 31.38 -1.10 6.50
CA GLY A 238 32.58 -1.94 6.51
C GLY A 238 32.73 -2.79 5.24
N LEU A 239 31.65 -3.44 4.79
CA LEU A 239 31.63 -4.24 3.55
C LEU A 239 31.86 -3.40 2.29
N TYR A 240 31.29 -2.19 2.26
CA TYR A 240 31.49 -1.23 1.21
C TYR A 240 32.94 -0.74 1.18
N TYR A 241 33.50 -0.38 2.34
CA TYR A 241 34.88 0.06 2.46
C TYR A 241 35.85 -1.00 1.94
N ILE A 242 35.62 -2.28 2.24
CA ILE A 242 36.53 -3.34 1.78
C ILE A 242 36.46 -3.61 0.27
N THR A 243 35.29 -3.42 -0.34
CA THR A 243 35.07 -3.78 -1.75
C THR A 243 35.28 -2.62 -2.71
N LYS A 244 35.42 -1.39 -2.19
CA LYS A 244 35.74 -0.19 -2.97
C LYS A 244 37.22 -0.16 -3.36
N GLY A 245 37.48 -0.15 -4.66
CA GLY A 245 38.84 0.02 -5.19
C GLY A 245 39.29 1.47 -5.15
N ARG A 246 40.59 1.69 -4.99
CA ARG A 246 41.25 3.00 -5.06
C ARG A 246 42.41 2.90 -6.05
N LYS A 247 42.67 3.96 -6.81
CA LYS A 247 43.79 4.04 -7.76
C LYS A 247 44.92 4.90 -7.19
N SER A 248 46.17 4.55 -7.47
CA SER A 248 47.30 5.35 -6.99
C SER A 248 47.25 6.78 -7.55
N THR A 249 47.47 7.75 -6.68
CA THR A 249 47.77 9.15 -7.06
C THR A 249 49.23 9.45 -6.74
N PRO A 250 49.83 10.49 -7.36
CA PRO A 250 51.19 10.92 -7.01
C PRO A 250 51.37 11.24 -5.53
N GLU A 251 50.30 11.65 -4.84
CA GLU A 251 50.28 12.00 -3.42
C GLU A 251 50.07 10.80 -2.49
N TYR A 252 49.45 9.72 -2.98
CA TYR A 252 49.12 8.53 -2.18
C TYR A 252 49.30 7.24 -3.01
N PRO A 253 50.52 6.65 -3.04
CA PRO A 253 50.78 5.42 -3.75
C PRO A 253 50.15 4.23 -3.02
N ILE A 254 49.40 3.40 -3.76
CA ILE A 254 48.74 2.20 -3.23
C ILE A 254 49.66 1.01 -3.42
N LYS A 255 50.02 0.37 -2.30
CA LYS A 255 50.87 -0.82 -2.32
C LYS A 255 50.18 -1.99 -3.03
N GLY A 256 50.88 -2.59 -3.99
CA GLY A 256 50.48 -3.82 -4.67
C GLY A 256 49.48 -3.66 -5.83
N GLU A 257 49.20 -2.43 -6.28
CA GLU A 257 48.37 -2.18 -7.47
C GLU A 257 48.95 -2.86 -8.72
N GLY A 258 48.10 -3.56 -9.48
CA GLY A 258 48.47 -4.26 -10.71
C GLY A 258 49.18 -5.60 -10.51
N SER A 259 49.32 -6.08 -9.27
CA SER A 259 49.91 -7.39 -8.99
C SER A 259 49.01 -8.53 -9.47
N VAL A 260 49.62 -9.63 -9.90
CA VAL A 260 48.94 -10.84 -10.38
C VAL A 260 49.17 -11.97 -9.39
N PHE A 261 48.08 -12.62 -8.95
CA PHE A 261 48.10 -13.69 -7.96
C PHE A 261 47.48 -14.98 -8.52
N TYR A 262 47.99 -16.11 -8.06
CA TYR A 262 47.51 -17.44 -8.48
C TYR A 262 46.27 -17.89 -7.69
N SER A 263 46.14 -17.51 -6.41
CA SER A 263 45.06 -17.95 -5.54
C SER A 263 44.70 -16.91 -4.47
N ALA A 264 43.54 -17.09 -3.81
CA ALA A 264 43.12 -16.26 -2.68
C ALA A 264 44.07 -16.36 -1.46
N GLU A 265 44.68 -17.53 -1.23
CA GLU A 265 45.65 -17.73 -0.15
C GLU A 265 46.89 -16.84 -0.33
N GLU A 266 47.38 -16.69 -1.55
CA GLU A 266 48.53 -15.83 -1.87
C GLU A 266 48.22 -14.36 -1.61
N VAL A 267 46.99 -13.93 -1.93
CA VAL A 267 46.48 -12.58 -1.63
C VAL A 267 46.43 -12.36 -0.11
N ASN A 268 45.96 -13.36 0.65
CA ASN A 268 45.92 -13.33 2.11
C ASN A 268 47.31 -13.19 2.72
N ILE A 269 48.29 -13.94 2.23
CA ILE A 269 49.70 -13.84 2.66
C ILE A 269 50.24 -12.43 2.37
N ALA A 270 50.06 -11.94 1.14
CA ALA A 270 50.54 -10.61 0.75
C ALA A 270 49.91 -9.47 1.55
N TYR A 271 48.62 -9.60 1.90
CA TYR A 271 47.91 -8.65 2.76
C TYR A 271 48.43 -8.70 4.20
N ASN A 272 48.62 -9.89 4.77
CA ASN A 272 49.13 -10.06 6.14
C ASN A 272 50.58 -9.55 6.30
N GLU A 273 51.41 -9.70 5.27
CA GLU A 273 52.78 -9.15 5.20
C GLU A 273 52.81 -7.62 4.95
N GLY A 274 51.66 -6.97 4.76
CA GLY A 274 51.55 -5.52 4.55
C GLY A 274 52.10 -5.04 3.20
N LYS A 275 52.32 -5.95 2.24
CA LYS A 275 52.78 -5.66 0.88
C LYS A 275 51.63 -5.27 -0.06
N LEU A 276 50.40 -5.61 0.31
CA LEU A 276 49.20 -5.34 -0.47
C LEU A 276 48.20 -4.51 0.34
N SER A 277 47.66 -3.45 -0.25
CA SER A 277 46.57 -2.66 0.35
C SER A 277 45.22 -3.33 0.11
N LEU A 278 44.27 -3.08 1.01
CA LEU A 278 42.94 -3.69 0.95
C LEU A 278 42.11 -3.20 -0.26
N ASN A 279 42.33 -1.95 -0.68
CA ASN A 279 41.60 -1.29 -1.76
C ASN A 279 42.37 -1.32 -3.10
N ALA A 280 43.48 -2.07 -3.18
CA ALA A 280 44.29 -2.17 -4.38
C ALA A 280 43.59 -3.00 -5.47
N PHE A 281 43.68 -2.56 -6.73
CA PHE A 281 43.29 -3.36 -7.89
C PHE A 281 44.35 -4.42 -8.18
N ILE A 282 43.92 -5.67 -8.26
CA ILE A 282 44.76 -6.85 -8.47
C ILE A 282 44.12 -7.77 -9.51
N LYS A 283 44.92 -8.65 -10.12
CA LYS A 283 44.41 -9.73 -10.98
C LYS A 283 44.61 -11.05 -10.26
N VAL A 284 43.56 -11.83 -10.09
CA VAL A 284 43.65 -13.15 -9.44
C VAL A 284 42.91 -14.19 -10.26
N LYS A 285 43.45 -15.40 -10.30
CA LYS A 285 42.76 -16.56 -10.86
C LYS A 285 41.72 -17.04 -9.85
N VAL A 286 40.45 -16.92 -10.20
CA VAL A 286 39.32 -17.26 -9.30
C VAL A 286 38.58 -18.47 -9.83
N ARG A 287 37.86 -19.15 -8.96
CA ARG A 287 36.91 -20.20 -9.34
C ARG A 287 35.56 -19.52 -9.59
N ASP A 288 35.00 -19.67 -10.79
CA ASP A 288 33.70 -19.11 -11.14
C ASP A 288 32.79 -20.14 -11.82
N LEU A 289 31.51 -19.80 -11.97
CA LEU A 289 30.48 -20.65 -12.59
C LEU A 289 30.02 -20.03 -13.92
N ASP A 290 30.05 -20.80 -15.00
CA ASP A 290 29.48 -20.41 -16.30
C ASP A 290 27.94 -20.34 -16.24
N GLU A 291 27.29 -19.75 -17.25
CA GLU A 291 25.82 -19.67 -17.39
C GLU A 291 25.10 -21.03 -17.30
N ASN A 292 25.83 -22.13 -17.61
CA ASN A 292 25.34 -23.51 -17.50
C ASN A 292 25.64 -24.19 -16.14
N GLY A 293 26.23 -23.46 -15.18
CA GLY A 293 26.61 -23.97 -13.85
C GLY A 293 27.91 -24.79 -13.82
N ASN A 294 28.73 -24.74 -14.88
CA ASN A 294 30.01 -25.43 -14.95
C ASN A 294 31.12 -24.61 -14.31
N VAL A 295 32.05 -25.27 -13.61
CA VAL A 295 33.17 -24.61 -12.94
C VAL A 295 34.28 -24.30 -13.94
N TYR A 296 34.70 -23.04 -14.02
CA TYR A 296 35.87 -22.61 -14.79
C TYR A 296 36.75 -21.64 -13.97
N TYR A 297 37.97 -21.37 -14.45
CA TYR A 297 38.98 -20.61 -13.70
C TYR A 297 39.49 -19.37 -14.47
N PRO A 298 38.70 -18.28 -14.53
CA PRO A 298 39.13 -17.04 -15.18
C PRO A 298 40.14 -16.25 -14.33
N VAL A 299 41.00 -15.48 -15.00
CA VAL A 299 41.80 -14.42 -14.37
C VAL A 299 40.97 -13.15 -14.39
N VAL A 300 40.50 -12.71 -13.22
CA VAL A 300 39.57 -11.58 -13.09
C VAL A 300 40.29 -10.41 -12.42
N GLU A 301 40.04 -9.20 -12.92
CA GLU A 301 40.46 -7.96 -12.26
C GLU A 301 39.50 -7.65 -11.11
N THR A 302 40.02 -7.57 -9.90
CA THR A 302 39.25 -7.42 -8.67
C THR A 302 40.05 -6.62 -7.62
N THR A 303 39.54 -6.52 -6.40
CA THR A 303 40.26 -5.88 -5.28
C THR A 303 40.60 -6.89 -4.20
N THR A 304 41.67 -6.63 -3.44
CA THR A 304 42.07 -7.48 -2.30
C THR A 304 40.88 -7.77 -1.38
N GLY A 305 40.10 -6.75 -0.99
CA GLY A 305 38.95 -6.94 -0.13
C GLY A 305 37.78 -7.72 -0.76
N ARG A 306 37.60 -7.68 -2.09
CA ARG A 306 36.62 -8.56 -2.79
C ARG A 306 37.05 -10.02 -2.74
N VAL A 307 38.35 -10.32 -2.84
CA VAL A 307 38.86 -11.69 -2.67
C VAL A 307 38.55 -12.20 -1.27
N LEU A 308 38.86 -11.41 -0.23
CA LEU A 308 38.56 -11.76 1.16
C LEU A 308 37.06 -11.97 1.42
N PHE A 309 36.21 -11.16 0.77
CA PHE A 309 34.76 -11.33 0.85
C PHE A 309 34.32 -12.68 0.24
N ASN A 310 34.85 -13.03 -0.93
CA ASN A 310 34.49 -14.25 -1.64
C ASN A 310 34.92 -15.54 -0.93
N GLU A 311 35.88 -15.50 -0.01
CA GLU A 311 36.22 -16.66 0.85
C GLU A 311 35.05 -17.07 1.77
N LEU A 312 34.15 -16.13 2.06
CA LEU A 312 32.96 -16.38 2.88
C LEU A 312 31.73 -16.79 2.06
N VAL A 313 31.75 -16.53 0.75
CA VAL A 313 30.62 -16.80 -0.15
C VAL A 313 30.50 -18.32 -0.39
N PRO A 314 29.29 -18.90 -0.34
CA PRO A 314 29.08 -20.30 -0.67
C PRO A 314 29.53 -20.64 -2.09
N LEU A 315 30.12 -21.82 -2.26
CA LEU A 315 30.73 -22.23 -3.53
C LEU A 315 29.71 -22.39 -4.66
N GLU A 316 28.41 -22.54 -4.36
CA GLU A 316 27.35 -22.71 -5.36
C GLU A 316 26.96 -21.43 -6.11
N VAL A 317 27.44 -20.26 -5.67
CA VAL A 317 26.98 -18.95 -6.18
C VAL A 317 27.94 -18.33 -7.19
N GLY A 318 29.20 -18.77 -7.20
CA GLY A 318 30.25 -18.21 -8.05
C GLY A 318 30.94 -16.98 -7.43
N TYR A 319 31.81 -16.33 -8.21
CA TYR A 319 32.63 -15.22 -7.72
C TYR A 319 31.90 -13.87 -7.86
N ILE A 320 31.78 -13.13 -6.75
CA ILE A 320 31.07 -11.84 -6.70
C ILE A 320 32.09 -10.69 -6.86
N ASN A 321 32.04 -9.99 -8.00
CA ASN A 321 32.96 -8.89 -8.31
C ASN A 321 32.28 -7.51 -8.37
N GLU A 322 31.41 -7.21 -7.42
CA GLU A 322 30.66 -5.94 -7.34
C GLU A 322 31.05 -5.13 -6.08
N VAL A 323 30.74 -3.83 -6.06
CA VAL A 323 30.87 -3.01 -4.84
C VAL A 323 29.67 -3.26 -3.93
N LEU A 324 29.93 -3.61 -2.68
CA LEU A 324 28.89 -4.02 -1.73
C LEU A 324 28.16 -2.82 -1.12
N THR A 325 27.20 -2.29 -1.86
CA THR A 325 26.18 -1.36 -1.37
C THR A 325 25.03 -2.12 -0.70
N LYS A 326 24.21 -1.43 0.12
CA LYS A 326 22.99 -2.01 0.73
C LYS A 326 22.04 -2.63 -0.30
N LYS A 327 21.94 -2.05 -1.51
CA LYS A 327 21.11 -2.58 -2.60
C LYS A 327 21.71 -3.87 -3.15
N SER A 328 22.99 -3.84 -3.54
CA SER A 328 23.68 -5.03 -4.06
C SER A 328 23.69 -6.19 -3.05
N LEU A 329 23.88 -5.92 -1.75
CA LEU A 329 23.84 -6.94 -0.70
C LEU A 329 22.49 -7.63 -0.62
N ARG A 330 21.39 -6.89 -0.79
CA ARG A 330 20.04 -7.48 -0.82
C ARG A 330 19.90 -8.45 -2.01
N ASP A 331 20.40 -8.05 -3.18
CA ASP A 331 20.31 -8.86 -4.39
C ASP A 331 21.21 -10.10 -4.29
N ILE A 332 22.43 -9.95 -3.76
CA ILE A 332 23.36 -11.05 -3.48
C ILE A 332 22.77 -12.05 -2.48
N ILE A 333 22.21 -11.58 -1.35
CA ILE A 333 21.55 -12.47 -0.37
C ILE A 333 20.38 -13.19 -1.03
N GLY A 334 19.63 -12.51 -1.91
CA GLY A 334 18.57 -13.13 -2.71
C GLY A 334 19.11 -14.23 -3.64
N ARG A 335 20.22 -14.00 -4.35
CA ARG A 335 20.87 -15.02 -5.20
C ARG A 335 21.36 -16.22 -4.38
N ILE A 336 22.00 -15.97 -3.23
CA ILE A 336 22.50 -17.02 -2.33
C ILE A 336 21.36 -17.86 -1.78
N LEU A 337 20.26 -17.23 -1.33
CA LEU A 337 19.11 -17.96 -0.81
C LEU A 337 18.45 -18.85 -1.88
N LYS A 338 18.47 -18.41 -3.15
CA LYS A 338 17.95 -19.19 -4.29
C LYS A 338 18.86 -20.37 -4.66
N ALA A 339 20.18 -20.17 -4.65
CA ALA A 339 21.15 -21.20 -5.02
C ALA A 339 21.40 -22.23 -3.90
N THR A 340 21.22 -21.83 -2.64
CA THR A 340 21.56 -22.64 -1.47
C THR A 340 20.33 -22.95 -0.60
N SER A 341 20.51 -23.00 0.73
CA SER A 341 19.45 -23.29 1.70
C SER A 341 19.41 -22.23 2.80
N ILE A 342 18.29 -22.17 3.53
CA ILE A 342 18.07 -21.24 4.64
C ILE A 342 19.19 -21.34 5.71
N PRO A 343 19.61 -22.54 6.18
CA PRO A 343 20.68 -22.64 7.17
C PRO A 343 22.04 -22.13 6.67
N VAL A 344 22.39 -22.43 5.41
CA VAL A 344 23.64 -21.95 4.79
C VAL A 344 23.63 -20.43 4.66
N THR A 345 22.49 -19.87 4.26
CA THR A 345 22.30 -18.41 4.17
C THR A 345 22.40 -17.75 5.54
N GLY A 346 21.85 -18.36 6.59
CA GLY A 346 21.96 -17.87 7.97
C GLY A 346 23.41 -17.82 8.47
N ASP A 347 24.20 -18.87 8.21
CA ASP A 347 25.63 -18.92 8.57
C ASP A 347 26.45 -17.87 7.80
N PHE A 348 26.15 -17.70 6.51
CA PHE A 348 26.75 -16.66 5.68
C PHE A 348 26.47 -15.25 6.22
N LEU A 349 25.22 -14.97 6.62
CA LEU A 349 24.83 -13.68 7.21
C LEU A 349 25.59 -13.39 8.52
N ASP A 350 25.77 -14.40 9.37
CA ASP A 350 26.55 -14.27 10.61
C ASP A 350 28.04 -13.99 10.32
N LYS A 351 28.63 -14.64 9.32
CA LYS A 351 30.02 -14.40 8.89
C LYS A 351 30.20 -12.99 8.33
N ILE A 352 29.29 -12.53 7.47
CA ILE A 352 29.31 -11.18 6.90
C ILE A 352 29.16 -10.11 7.96
N LYS A 353 28.25 -10.29 8.92
CA LYS A 353 28.09 -9.38 10.06
C LYS A 353 29.42 -9.17 10.78
N ASN A 354 30.10 -10.26 11.14
CA ASN A 354 31.38 -10.21 11.86
C ASN A 354 32.47 -9.52 11.03
N MET A 355 32.53 -9.81 9.74
CA MET A 355 33.46 -9.17 8.82
C MET A 355 33.19 -7.66 8.70
N GLY A 356 31.93 -7.29 8.48
CA GLY A 356 31.48 -5.89 8.37
C GLY A 356 31.88 -5.07 9.59
N TYR A 357 31.59 -5.55 10.81
CA TYR A 357 31.99 -4.86 12.03
C TYR A 357 33.51 -4.76 12.19
N ARG A 358 34.25 -5.85 11.92
CA ARG A 358 35.71 -5.85 12.06
C ARG A 358 36.37 -4.85 11.12
N PHE A 359 35.92 -4.78 9.87
CA PHE A 359 36.49 -3.86 8.90
C PHE A 359 35.96 -2.44 9.00
N ALA A 360 34.74 -2.22 9.49
CA ALA A 360 34.27 -0.90 9.87
C ALA A 360 35.14 -0.30 10.99
N PHE A 361 35.44 -1.10 12.03
CA PHE A 361 36.33 -0.69 13.11
C PHE A 361 37.76 -0.39 12.61
N LYS A 362 38.34 -1.30 11.81
CA LYS A 362 39.68 -1.09 11.23
C LYS A 362 39.74 0.08 10.25
N GLY A 363 38.65 0.36 9.53
CA GLY A 363 38.57 1.45 8.57
C GLY A 363 38.65 2.83 9.22
N GLY A 364 38.34 2.95 10.51
CA GLY A 364 38.50 4.20 11.27
C GLY A 364 37.70 5.38 10.69
N LEU A 365 36.57 5.09 10.02
CA LEU A 365 35.76 6.11 9.36
C LEU A 365 35.19 7.07 10.39
N SER A 366 35.43 8.36 10.19
CA SER A 366 35.02 9.44 11.09
C SER A 366 34.21 10.48 10.32
N PHE A 367 33.39 11.24 11.04
CA PHE A 367 32.63 12.34 10.50
C PHE A 367 33.22 13.65 11.04
N SER A 368 33.87 14.42 10.18
CA SER A 368 34.48 15.71 10.54
C SER A 368 33.85 16.87 9.78
N LEU A 369 34.01 18.09 10.30
CA LEU A 369 33.61 19.31 9.59
C LEU A 369 34.40 19.52 8.29
N GLY A 370 35.59 18.93 8.17
CA GLY A 370 36.43 18.98 6.97
C GLY A 370 35.83 18.20 5.80
N ASP A 371 35.14 17.10 6.09
CA ASP A 371 34.53 16.22 5.07
C ASP A 371 33.29 16.86 4.42
N ILE A 372 32.70 17.88 5.06
CA ILE A 372 31.53 18.62 4.58
C ILE A 372 31.99 19.76 3.67
N ILE A 373 32.03 19.52 2.36
CA ILE A 373 32.53 20.52 1.39
C ILE A 373 31.38 21.38 0.87
N ILE A 374 31.49 22.70 1.07
CA ILE A 374 30.54 23.68 0.54
C ILE A 374 31.00 24.09 -0.88
N PRO A 375 30.10 24.09 -1.89
CA PRO A 375 30.38 24.66 -3.19
C PRO A 375 30.79 26.14 -3.15
N GLN A 376 31.80 26.55 -3.91
CA GLN A 376 32.21 27.96 -3.96
C GLN A 376 31.25 28.78 -4.83
N GLU A 377 30.72 28.16 -5.89
CA GLU A 377 29.75 28.71 -6.83
C GLU A 377 28.40 29.00 -6.16
N LYS A 378 28.17 28.51 -4.94
CA LYS A 378 26.94 28.75 -4.17
C LYS A 378 26.62 30.24 -4.09
N ALA A 379 27.62 31.08 -3.80
CA ALA A 379 27.41 32.51 -3.64
C ALA A 379 26.94 33.16 -4.94
N ASP A 380 27.53 32.76 -6.06
CA ASP A 380 27.18 33.26 -7.40
C ASP A 380 25.78 32.82 -7.82
N MET A 381 25.43 31.54 -7.59
CA MET A 381 24.09 31.02 -7.87
C MET A 381 22.99 31.70 -7.04
N ILE A 382 23.27 32.02 -5.77
CA ILE A 382 22.33 32.77 -4.93
C ILE A 382 22.18 34.21 -5.43
N ALA A 383 23.26 34.85 -5.87
CA ALA A 383 23.20 36.19 -6.45
C ALA A 383 22.38 36.21 -7.75
N GLU A 384 22.56 35.21 -8.63
CA GLU A 384 21.78 35.04 -9.85
C GLU A 384 20.28 34.83 -9.54
N ALA A 385 19.97 33.93 -8.59
CA ALA A 385 18.59 33.68 -8.17
C ALA A 385 17.92 34.92 -7.58
N ASN A 386 18.62 35.70 -6.75
CA ASN A 386 18.11 36.98 -6.24
C ASN A 386 17.85 37.98 -7.38
N GLY A 387 18.74 38.06 -8.37
CA GLY A 387 18.53 38.91 -9.55
C GLY A 387 17.29 38.53 -10.37
N LEU A 388 17.02 37.22 -10.53
CA LEU A 388 15.80 36.73 -11.17
C LEU A 388 14.55 37.07 -10.35
N VAL A 389 14.60 36.90 -9.03
CA VAL A 389 13.50 37.26 -8.11
C VAL A 389 13.21 38.76 -8.15
N ASP A 390 14.24 39.60 -8.19
CA ASP A 390 14.09 41.05 -8.34
C ASP A 390 13.43 41.42 -9.68
N GLY A 391 13.79 40.71 -10.76
CA GLY A 391 13.13 40.85 -12.07
C GLY A 391 11.64 40.46 -12.02
N ILE A 392 11.29 39.36 -11.35
CA ILE A 392 9.90 38.94 -11.14
C ILE A 392 9.14 39.97 -10.30
N MET A 393 9.76 40.48 -9.23
CA MET A 393 9.19 41.55 -8.41
C MET A 393 8.98 42.84 -9.22
N MET A 394 9.89 43.18 -10.13
CA MET A 394 9.77 44.33 -11.02
C MET A 394 8.62 44.14 -12.02
N ASN A 395 8.48 42.95 -12.62
CA ASN A 395 7.35 42.62 -13.49
C ASN A 395 6.00 42.72 -12.75
N TYR A 396 5.97 42.26 -11.50
CA TYR A 396 4.81 42.41 -10.64
C TYR A 396 4.53 43.90 -10.35
N ASN A 397 5.53 44.68 -9.96
CA ASN A 397 5.37 46.12 -9.72
C ASN A 397 4.95 46.91 -10.98
N MET A 398 5.29 46.43 -12.18
CA MET A 398 4.85 46.96 -13.47
C MET A 398 3.45 46.49 -13.90
N GLY A 399 2.84 45.57 -13.14
CA GLY A 399 1.50 45.02 -13.43
C GLY A 399 1.47 43.99 -14.56
N LEU A 400 2.60 43.38 -14.91
CA LEU A 400 2.69 42.37 -15.98
C LEU A 400 2.27 40.96 -15.52
N ILE A 401 2.37 40.68 -14.21
CA ILE A 401 2.04 39.39 -13.58
C ILE A 401 1.23 39.62 -12.31
N THR A 402 0.44 38.62 -11.90
CA THR A 402 -0.35 38.68 -10.66
C THR A 402 0.47 38.28 -9.43
N ASN A 403 0.00 38.60 -8.22
CA ASN A 403 0.68 38.18 -6.98
C ASN A 403 0.78 36.64 -6.82
N ASN A 404 -0.23 35.89 -7.30
CA ASN A 404 -0.19 34.42 -7.27
C ASN A 404 0.86 33.86 -8.25
N GLU A 405 0.93 34.42 -9.45
CA GLU A 405 1.97 34.06 -10.43
C GLU A 405 3.36 34.44 -9.92
N ARG A 406 3.52 35.64 -9.36
CA ARG A 406 4.75 36.09 -8.69
C ARG A 406 5.18 35.09 -7.62
N TYR A 407 4.27 34.71 -6.71
CA TYR A 407 4.56 33.77 -5.62
C TYR A 407 5.02 32.40 -6.15
N ASN A 408 4.35 31.85 -7.17
CA ASN A 408 4.72 30.57 -7.76
C ASN A 408 6.07 30.66 -8.50
N GLN A 409 6.29 31.70 -9.30
CA GLN A 409 7.55 31.90 -10.02
C GLN A 409 8.73 32.06 -9.06
N VAL A 410 8.57 32.80 -7.95
CA VAL A 410 9.60 32.92 -6.92
C VAL A 410 9.94 31.56 -6.29
N ILE A 411 8.93 30.75 -6.00
CA ILE A 411 9.12 29.38 -5.47
C ILE A 411 9.87 28.51 -6.48
N ASP A 412 9.53 28.59 -7.76
CA ASP A 412 10.16 27.81 -8.82
C ASP A 412 11.64 28.18 -9.01
N VAL A 413 11.97 29.47 -8.98
CA VAL A 413 13.36 29.95 -8.98
C VAL A 413 14.13 29.33 -7.81
N TRP A 414 13.65 29.46 -6.58
CA TRP A 414 14.36 28.90 -5.43
C TRP A 414 14.45 27.37 -5.45
N THR A 415 13.42 26.70 -5.96
CA THR A 415 13.40 25.23 -6.07
C THR A 415 14.43 24.74 -7.11
N SER A 416 14.48 25.39 -8.27
CA SER A 416 15.44 25.06 -9.34
C SER A 416 16.88 25.33 -8.90
N THR A 417 17.17 26.49 -8.30
CA THR A 417 18.49 26.82 -7.75
C THR A 417 18.92 25.80 -6.70
N ASN A 418 18.00 25.35 -5.85
CA ASN A 418 18.28 24.32 -4.84
C ASN A 418 18.65 22.98 -5.46
N ALA A 419 17.94 22.56 -6.51
CA ALA A 419 18.20 21.31 -7.20
C ALA A 419 19.59 21.33 -7.86
N GLN A 420 19.91 22.39 -8.61
CA GLN A 420 21.22 22.57 -9.23
C GLN A 420 22.36 22.60 -8.21
N LEU A 421 22.20 23.33 -7.10
CA LEU A 421 23.18 23.38 -6.02
C LEU A 421 23.40 22.00 -5.38
N THR A 422 22.33 21.21 -5.25
CA THR A 422 22.39 19.83 -4.72
C THR A 422 23.22 18.94 -5.63
N GLU A 423 22.99 18.98 -6.93
CA GLU A 423 23.75 18.18 -7.90
C GLU A 423 25.24 18.55 -7.89
N LEU A 424 25.54 19.85 -7.82
CA LEU A 424 26.91 20.34 -7.78
C LEU A 424 27.63 19.95 -6.47
N ALA A 425 26.96 20.07 -5.33
CA ALA A 425 27.47 19.60 -4.04
C ALA A 425 27.73 18.08 -4.05
N MET A 426 26.79 17.30 -4.60
CA MET A 426 26.92 15.86 -4.76
C MET A 426 28.10 15.47 -5.65
N LYS A 427 28.29 16.18 -6.77
CA LYS A 427 29.41 15.96 -7.68
C LYS A 427 30.76 16.20 -6.98
N ARG A 428 30.91 17.32 -6.27
CA ARG A 428 32.16 17.65 -5.53
C ARG A 428 32.50 16.59 -4.49
N ILE A 429 31.52 16.19 -3.67
CA ILE A 429 31.69 15.18 -2.62
C ILE A 429 32.02 13.79 -3.21
N SER A 430 31.46 13.46 -4.38
CA SER A 430 31.76 12.18 -5.05
C SER A 430 33.18 12.10 -5.61
N THR A 431 33.74 13.22 -6.06
CA THR A 431 35.11 13.29 -6.61
C THR A 431 36.18 13.42 -5.53
N ASP A 432 35.80 13.92 -4.34
CA ASP A 432 36.73 14.14 -3.24
C ASP A 432 37.39 12.82 -2.78
N GLN A 433 38.72 12.82 -2.70
CA GLN A 433 39.54 11.64 -2.40
C GLN A 433 39.20 10.40 -3.25
N GLN A 434 38.82 10.57 -4.53
CA GLN A 434 38.30 9.48 -5.38
C GLN A 434 37.06 8.78 -4.79
N GLY A 435 36.23 9.53 -4.07
CA GLY A 435 35.03 9.04 -3.38
C GLY A 435 35.31 8.37 -2.03
N PHE A 436 36.50 8.54 -1.44
CA PHE A 436 36.79 8.04 -0.07
C PHE A 436 36.45 9.05 1.04
N ASN A 437 35.78 10.15 0.71
CA ASN A 437 35.16 11.03 1.69
C ASN A 437 34.14 10.25 2.54
N SER A 438 34.26 10.31 3.87
CA SER A 438 33.42 9.54 4.80
C SER A 438 31.93 9.81 4.64
N VAL A 439 31.54 11.08 4.41
CA VAL A 439 30.13 11.48 4.21
C VAL A 439 29.59 10.89 2.92
N TYR A 440 30.39 10.93 1.85
CA TYR A 440 30.04 10.30 0.58
C TYR A 440 29.90 8.79 0.73
N MET A 441 30.84 8.14 1.40
CA MET A 441 30.81 6.68 1.58
C MET A 441 29.58 6.23 2.37
N MET A 442 29.17 6.95 3.41
CA MET A 442 27.95 6.64 4.16
C MET A 442 26.70 6.71 3.29
N LEU A 443 26.64 7.69 2.39
CA LEU A 443 25.54 7.85 1.43
C LEU A 443 25.58 6.79 0.32
N ASP A 444 26.70 6.65 -0.38
CA ASP A 444 26.84 5.77 -1.55
C ASP A 444 26.70 4.29 -1.17
N SER A 445 27.21 3.91 0.01
CA SER A 445 27.00 2.57 0.56
C SER A 445 25.53 2.30 0.92
N GLY A 446 24.72 3.34 1.13
CA GLY A 446 23.37 3.25 1.66
C GLY A 446 23.31 2.87 3.15
N ALA A 447 24.43 3.00 3.87
CA ALA A 447 24.50 2.73 5.30
C ALA A 447 23.65 3.72 6.10
N ARG A 448 23.85 5.03 5.84
CA ARG A 448 23.09 6.12 6.45
C ARG A 448 23.29 7.41 5.64
N GLY A 449 22.23 8.20 5.52
CA GLY A 449 22.27 9.45 4.77
C GLY A 449 21.32 9.45 3.59
N SER A 450 20.90 10.63 3.18
CA SER A 450 20.13 10.88 1.95
C SER A 450 20.69 12.09 1.24
N LYS A 451 20.41 12.22 -0.06
CA LYS A 451 20.82 13.39 -0.85
C LYS A 451 20.29 14.68 -0.22
N GLU A 452 19.06 14.66 0.30
CA GLU A 452 18.43 15.79 0.99
C GLU A 452 19.12 16.17 2.30
N GLN A 453 19.60 15.19 3.08
CA GLN A 453 20.37 15.46 4.30
C GLN A 453 21.73 16.07 3.98
N ILE A 454 22.44 15.56 2.97
CA ILE A 454 23.70 16.16 2.52
C ILE A 454 23.47 17.58 2.03
N ARG A 455 22.41 17.80 1.24
CA ARG A 455 22.02 19.13 0.78
C ARG A 455 21.87 20.12 1.93
N GLN A 456 21.22 19.72 3.03
CA GLN A 456 21.07 20.58 4.20
C GLN A 456 22.39 20.86 4.94
N LEU A 457 23.39 19.99 4.81
CA LEU A 457 24.71 20.15 5.41
C LEU A 457 25.64 21.05 4.57
N THR A 458 25.65 20.89 3.23
CA THR A 458 26.64 21.53 2.34
C THR A 458 26.07 22.56 1.38
N GLY A 459 24.82 22.40 0.95
CA GLY A 459 24.17 23.27 -0.02
C GLY A 459 23.43 24.42 0.68
N MET A 460 22.11 24.40 0.55
CA MET A 460 21.21 25.25 1.31
C MET A 460 20.03 24.42 1.83
N ARG A 461 19.36 24.91 2.87
CA ARG A 461 18.21 24.20 3.42
C ARG A 461 16.96 24.33 2.54
N GLY A 462 16.78 25.50 1.93
CA GLY A 462 15.73 25.79 0.95
C GLY A 462 14.40 26.24 1.57
N LEU A 463 13.31 26.00 0.83
CA LEU A 463 11.95 26.45 1.19
C LEU A 463 11.28 25.54 2.22
N MET A 464 10.54 26.15 3.16
CA MET A 464 9.86 25.47 4.26
C MET A 464 8.33 25.56 4.15
N ALA A 465 7.62 24.54 4.64
CA ALA A 465 6.15 24.53 4.65
C ALA A 465 5.55 25.29 5.85
N LYS A 466 4.49 26.07 5.59
CA LYS A 466 3.70 26.79 6.58
C LYS A 466 2.64 25.88 7.23
N PRO A 467 2.45 25.96 8.56
CA PRO A 467 1.37 25.25 9.25
C PRO A 467 0.05 26.03 9.07
N LYS A 468 -0.94 25.40 8.43
CA LYS A 468 -2.33 25.91 8.34
C LYS A 468 -3.28 25.07 9.21
N LYS A 469 -4.42 25.67 9.54
CA LYS A 469 -5.58 24.96 10.11
C LYS A 469 -6.14 24.02 9.04
N SER A 470 -6.49 22.80 9.45
CA SER A 470 -6.86 21.64 8.64
C SER A 470 -8.08 21.79 7.71
N SER A 471 -8.73 22.95 7.66
CA SER A 471 -9.96 23.19 6.87
C SER A 471 -9.71 23.73 5.45
N VAL A 472 -8.50 24.21 5.14
CA VAL A 472 -8.14 24.74 3.80
C VAL A 472 -6.99 23.89 3.27
N GLY A 473 -7.23 23.13 2.21
CA GLY A 473 -6.33 22.07 1.72
C GLY A 473 -4.99 22.58 1.18
N GLY A 474 -3.90 21.92 1.59
CA GLY A 474 -2.52 22.17 1.13
C GLY A 474 -1.69 22.99 2.12
N GLY A 475 -0.42 22.60 2.32
CA GLY A 475 0.55 23.41 3.05
C GLY A 475 1.14 24.48 2.12
N GLU A 476 0.84 25.75 2.37
CA GLU A 476 1.54 26.85 1.67
C GLU A 476 3.03 26.82 1.98
N ILE A 477 3.84 27.22 1.01
CA ILE A 477 5.29 27.32 1.16
C ILE A 477 5.63 28.74 1.65
N ILE A 478 6.63 28.87 2.51
CA ILE A 478 7.12 30.18 2.93
C ILE A 478 8.04 30.69 1.81
N GLU A 479 7.72 31.86 1.24
CA GLU A 479 8.45 32.45 0.11
C GLU A 479 9.92 32.76 0.44
N ASN A 480 10.22 33.05 1.70
CA ASN A 480 11.58 33.31 2.17
C ASN A 480 12.35 32.00 2.38
N PRO A 481 13.33 31.66 1.52
CA PRO A 481 14.12 30.44 1.67
C PRO A 481 15.15 30.57 2.79
N ILE A 482 15.61 29.43 3.28
CA ILE A 482 16.79 29.35 4.15
C ILE A 482 18.02 29.11 3.27
N LEU A 483 18.81 30.16 3.07
CA LEU A 483 20.00 30.16 2.21
C LEU A 483 21.19 29.50 2.90
N SER A 484 21.24 29.58 4.23
CA SER A 484 22.32 29.03 5.04
C SER A 484 22.20 27.51 5.17
N ASN A 485 23.34 26.82 5.33
CA ASN A 485 23.39 25.40 5.67
C ASN A 485 23.80 25.18 7.13
N PHE A 486 23.75 23.92 7.60
CA PHE A 486 24.11 23.59 8.98
C PHE A 486 25.60 23.82 9.31
N LYS A 487 26.50 23.79 8.32
CA LYS A 487 27.93 24.06 8.54
C LYS A 487 28.21 25.56 8.69
N GLU A 488 27.52 26.40 7.94
CA GLU A 488 27.57 27.87 8.05
C GLU A 488 26.86 28.38 9.31
N GLY A 489 25.81 27.67 9.74
CA GLY A 489 24.94 28.07 10.85
C GLY A 489 23.69 28.82 10.36
N LEU A 490 22.62 28.77 11.15
CA LEU A 490 21.35 29.41 10.82
C LEU A 490 21.18 30.71 11.61
N SER A 491 20.67 31.75 10.95
CA SER A 491 20.21 32.96 11.64
C SER A 491 18.99 32.67 12.52
N ILE A 492 18.68 33.58 13.46
CA ILE A 492 17.52 33.44 14.36
C ILE A 492 16.22 33.31 13.56
N LEU A 493 16.07 34.10 12.49
CA LEU A 493 14.86 34.09 11.64
C LEU A 493 14.76 32.78 10.85
N GLU A 494 15.84 32.33 10.20
CA GLU A 494 15.86 31.06 9.47
C GLU A 494 15.58 29.87 10.38
N TYR A 495 16.17 29.87 11.58
CA TYR A 495 15.90 28.84 12.60
C TYR A 495 14.43 28.85 13.00
N PHE A 496 13.85 30.03 13.28
CA PHE A 496 12.44 30.16 13.66
C PHE A 496 11.50 29.68 12.53
N ILE A 497 11.77 30.03 11.28
CA ILE A 497 11.04 29.54 10.11
C ILE A 497 11.09 28.00 10.05
N SER A 498 12.28 27.42 10.24
CA SER A 498 12.45 25.97 10.30
C SER A 498 11.64 25.28 11.41
N THR A 499 11.42 25.93 12.56
CA THR A 499 10.70 25.28 13.67
C THR A 499 9.24 24.97 13.33
N HIS A 500 8.63 25.74 12.43
CA HIS A 500 7.24 25.55 12.02
C HIS A 500 7.04 24.20 11.31
N GLY A 501 7.89 23.92 10.32
CA GLY A 501 7.89 22.64 9.60
C GLY A 501 8.21 21.47 10.52
N ALA A 502 9.25 21.60 11.36
CA ALA A 502 9.66 20.55 12.29
C ALA A 502 8.56 20.19 13.31
N ARG A 503 7.92 21.21 13.91
CA ARG A 503 6.85 21.00 14.90
C ARG A 503 5.62 20.35 14.26
N LYS A 504 5.25 20.76 13.05
CA LYS A 504 4.15 20.14 12.30
C LYS A 504 4.45 18.66 12.03
N GLY A 505 5.66 18.34 11.55
CA GLY A 505 6.09 16.96 11.31
C GLY A 505 6.03 16.08 12.58
N LEU A 506 6.49 16.59 13.72
CA LEU A 506 6.42 15.88 15.00
C LEU A 506 4.97 15.67 15.48
N ALA A 507 4.12 16.69 15.35
CA ALA A 507 2.71 16.60 15.74
C ALA A 507 1.95 15.60 14.86
N ASP A 508 2.16 15.64 13.55
CA ASP A 508 1.57 14.70 12.60
C ASP A 508 2.02 13.27 12.89
N THR A 509 3.30 13.05 13.19
CA THR A 509 3.85 11.74 13.59
C THR A 509 3.14 11.20 14.83
N ALA A 510 2.95 12.02 15.86
CA ALA A 510 2.30 11.62 17.09
C ALA A 510 0.80 11.29 16.91
N LEU A 511 0.09 12.01 16.02
CA LEU A 511 -1.35 11.86 15.82
C LEU A 511 -1.68 10.78 14.78
N LYS A 512 -1.05 10.81 13.59
CA LYS A 512 -1.40 9.97 12.45
C LYS A 512 -1.01 8.50 12.62
N THR A 513 -0.03 8.21 13.49
CA THR A 513 0.36 6.81 13.82
C THR A 513 -0.83 6.03 14.39
N ALA A 514 -1.73 6.68 15.15
CA ALA A 514 -2.92 6.03 15.68
C ALA A 514 -3.91 5.62 14.58
N ASP A 515 -4.03 6.42 13.53
CA ASP A 515 -4.95 6.16 12.40
C ASP A 515 -4.46 4.98 11.56
N ALA A 516 -3.16 4.88 11.30
CA ALA A 516 -2.57 3.76 10.57
C ALA A 516 -2.70 2.42 11.33
N GLY A 517 -2.45 2.42 12.64
CA GLY A 517 -2.67 1.24 13.48
C GLY A 517 -4.14 0.84 13.54
N TYR A 518 -5.04 1.82 13.50
CA TYR A 518 -6.48 1.58 13.43
C TYR A 518 -6.94 1.02 12.07
N LEU A 519 -6.38 1.51 10.95
CA LEU A 519 -6.62 0.92 9.62
C LEU A 519 -6.14 -0.53 9.58
N THR A 520 -4.91 -0.81 10.03
CA THR A 520 -4.36 -2.17 10.10
C THR A 520 -5.30 -3.13 10.82
N ARG A 521 -5.84 -2.67 11.95
CA ARG A 521 -6.84 -3.43 12.69
C ARG A 521 -8.09 -3.72 11.86
N ARG A 522 -8.66 -2.72 11.18
CA ARG A 522 -9.84 -2.91 10.32
C ARG A 522 -9.57 -3.91 9.20
N LEU A 523 -8.39 -3.86 8.59
CA LEU A 523 -7.97 -4.80 7.56
C LEU A 523 -7.92 -6.24 8.09
N VAL A 524 -7.36 -6.46 9.29
CA VAL A 524 -7.34 -7.78 9.93
C VAL A 524 -8.76 -8.24 10.25
N ASP A 525 -9.60 -7.35 10.78
CA ASP A 525 -10.98 -7.67 11.16
C ASP A 525 -11.83 -8.13 9.96
N VAL A 526 -11.58 -7.58 8.76
CA VAL A 526 -12.24 -8.00 7.50
C VAL A 526 -11.68 -9.30 6.92
N SER A 527 -10.37 -9.53 7.04
CA SER A 527 -9.68 -10.58 6.27
C SER A 527 -9.27 -11.81 7.07
N GLN A 528 -9.45 -11.81 8.39
CA GLN A 528 -9.03 -12.90 9.27
C GLN A 528 -9.62 -14.29 8.92
N ASP A 529 -10.77 -14.36 8.25
CA ASP A 529 -11.42 -15.62 7.85
C ASP A 529 -10.88 -16.16 6.52
N VAL A 530 -9.93 -15.46 5.89
CA VAL A 530 -9.31 -15.85 4.64
C VAL A 530 -8.09 -16.73 4.90
N ILE A 531 -8.32 -18.04 4.79
CA ILE A 531 -7.33 -19.12 5.00
C ILE A 531 -7.23 -19.97 3.74
N ILE A 532 -6.07 -20.61 3.50
CA ILE A 532 -5.94 -21.60 2.43
C ILE A 532 -6.54 -22.93 2.87
N ASN A 533 -7.66 -23.34 2.25
CA ASN A 533 -8.35 -24.59 2.61
C ASN A 533 -8.21 -25.69 1.55
N THR A 534 -8.05 -25.32 0.29
CA THR A 534 -8.01 -26.25 -0.85
C THR A 534 -6.79 -25.98 -1.72
N GLU A 535 -6.35 -26.96 -2.50
CA GLU A 535 -5.22 -26.75 -3.43
C GLU A 535 -5.66 -26.03 -4.70
N ASP A 536 -6.77 -26.49 -5.31
CA ASP A 536 -7.32 -25.95 -6.54
C ASP A 536 -8.83 -25.78 -6.41
N CYS A 537 -9.36 -24.64 -6.84
CA CYS A 537 -10.79 -24.39 -6.92
C CYS A 537 -11.40 -24.70 -8.29
N GLY A 538 -10.58 -25.00 -9.31
CA GLY A 538 -11.03 -25.29 -10.67
C GLY A 538 -11.53 -24.08 -11.47
N THR A 539 -11.33 -22.85 -10.98
CA THR A 539 -11.78 -21.64 -11.69
C THR A 539 -11.11 -21.53 -13.06
N LEU A 540 -11.92 -21.23 -14.07
CA LEU A 540 -11.49 -20.91 -15.43
C LEU A 540 -11.31 -19.40 -15.64
N ARG A 541 -11.40 -18.61 -14.57
CA ARG A 541 -11.33 -17.15 -14.62
C ARG A 541 -10.00 -16.65 -14.06
N GLY A 542 -9.35 -15.77 -14.82
CA GLY A 542 -8.10 -15.11 -14.44
C GLY A 542 -8.23 -13.60 -14.36
N VAL A 543 -7.11 -12.96 -14.09
CA VAL A 543 -6.90 -11.52 -14.22
C VAL A 543 -5.79 -11.30 -15.24
N GLU A 544 -6.03 -10.40 -16.19
CA GLU A 544 -5.00 -9.94 -17.11
C GLU A 544 -4.00 -9.05 -16.36
N VAL A 545 -2.73 -9.46 -16.37
CA VAL A 545 -1.62 -8.69 -15.80
C VAL A 545 -0.76 -8.14 -16.94
N ARG A 546 -0.45 -6.85 -16.86
CA ARG A 546 0.39 -6.09 -17.79
C ARG A 546 1.52 -5.41 -17.04
N ALA A 547 2.62 -5.09 -17.73
CA ALA A 547 3.63 -4.19 -17.18
C ALA A 547 2.99 -2.86 -16.79
N LEU A 548 3.32 -2.33 -15.61
CA LEU A 548 2.78 -1.03 -15.19
C LEU A 548 3.63 0.07 -15.81
N LYS A 549 3.05 0.80 -16.76
CA LYS A 549 3.64 1.99 -17.37
C LYS A 549 3.00 3.23 -16.77
N LYS A 550 3.81 4.15 -16.24
CA LYS A 550 3.35 5.50 -15.91
C LYS A 550 3.87 6.43 -16.99
N ASN A 551 2.97 6.93 -17.82
CA ASN A 551 3.33 7.49 -19.13
C ASN A 551 4.09 6.43 -19.95
N GLU A 552 5.39 6.61 -20.15
CA GLU A 552 6.29 5.73 -20.92
C GLU A 552 7.40 5.10 -20.06
N GLU A 553 7.46 5.39 -18.75
CA GLU A 553 8.41 4.75 -17.84
C GLU A 553 7.79 3.45 -17.30
N VAL A 554 8.45 2.33 -17.54
CA VAL A 554 8.08 1.03 -16.96
C VAL A 554 8.44 1.06 -15.48
N VAL A 555 7.43 1.31 -14.64
CA VAL A 555 7.60 1.33 -13.18
C VAL A 555 7.83 -0.09 -12.66
N GLU A 556 7.17 -1.07 -13.27
CA GLU A 556 7.31 -2.49 -12.94
C GLU A 556 7.17 -3.35 -14.19
N THR A 557 8.13 -4.26 -14.38
CA THR A 557 8.11 -5.19 -15.51
C THR A 557 6.96 -6.18 -15.37
N LEU A 558 6.57 -6.81 -16.49
CA LEU A 558 5.60 -7.88 -16.46
C LEU A 558 6.08 -9.02 -15.55
N GLY A 559 7.37 -9.36 -15.64
CA GLY A 559 8.05 -10.39 -14.86
C GLY A 559 7.90 -10.23 -13.34
N GLU A 560 8.19 -9.03 -12.81
CA GLU A 560 8.05 -8.74 -11.37
C GLU A 560 6.61 -8.96 -10.86
N ARG A 561 5.59 -8.63 -11.67
CA ARG A 561 4.17 -8.77 -11.28
C ARG A 561 3.66 -10.20 -11.33
N VAL A 562 4.12 -11.00 -12.29
CA VAL A 562 3.68 -12.39 -12.48
C VAL A 562 4.46 -13.38 -11.62
N LEU A 563 5.62 -13.00 -11.08
CA LEU A 563 6.47 -13.88 -10.28
C LEU A 563 5.71 -14.52 -9.10
N GLY A 564 5.76 -15.85 -9.04
CA GLY A 564 5.11 -16.64 -7.99
C GLY A 564 3.58 -16.64 -8.08
N ARG A 565 3.01 -16.28 -9.24
CA ARG A 565 1.60 -16.55 -9.58
C ARG A 565 1.50 -17.83 -10.40
N VAL A 566 0.26 -18.28 -10.63
CA VAL A 566 -0.04 -19.47 -11.44
C VAL A 566 -0.68 -19.03 -12.74
N SER A 567 -0.16 -19.53 -13.87
CA SER A 567 -0.73 -19.23 -15.19
C SER A 567 -2.11 -19.86 -15.33
N LEU A 568 -3.06 -19.15 -15.95
CA LEU A 568 -4.37 -19.73 -16.27
C LEU A 568 -4.32 -20.55 -17.56
N HIS A 569 -3.63 -20.04 -18.58
CA HIS A 569 -3.50 -20.63 -19.90
C HIS A 569 -2.04 -20.97 -20.22
N ASP A 570 -1.84 -21.76 -21.27
CA ASP A 570 -0.51 -22.03 -21.81
C ASP A 570 0.06 -20.75 -22.44
N VAL A 571 1.28 -20.37 -22.05
CA VAL A 571 1.97 -19.17 -22.56
C VAL A 571 3.07 -19.61 -23.53
N TYR A 572 2.97 -19.16 -24.77
CA TYR A 572 3.93 -19.46 -25.84
C TYR A 572 4.78 -18.23 -26.16
N ASN A 573 6.01 -18.46 -26.62
CA ASN A 573 6.83 -17.40 -27.19
C ASN A 573 6.31 -17.03 -28.60
N PRO A 574 5.93 -15.76 -28.86
CA PRO A 574 5.42 -15.35 -30.18
C PRO A 574 6.42 -15.53 -31.33
N LEU A 575 7.72 -15.56 -31.04
CA LEU A 575 8.78 -15.64 -32.07
C LEU A 575 9.17 -17.08 -32.41
N THR A 576 9.17 -17.98 -31.42
CA THR A 576 9.70 -19.34 -31.56
C THR A 576 8.63 -20.43 -31.43
N GLU A 577 7.40 -20.07 -31.06
CA GLU A 577 6.30 -20.98 -30.72
C GLU A 577 6.62 -21.99 -29.60
N GLU A 578 7.71 -21.78 -28.85
CA GLU A 578 8.06 -22.61 -27.69
C GLU A 578 7.12 -22.33 -26.52
N LEU A 579 6.63 -23.39 -25.88
CA LEU A 579 5.87 -23.30 -24.63
C LEU A 579 6.79 -22.78 -23.51
N ILE A 580 6.45 -21.62 -22.95
CA ILE A 580 7.18 -21.03 -21.82
C ILE A 580 6.63 -21.55 -20.49
N VAL A 581 5.29 -21.60 -20.36
CA VAL A 581 4.58 -22.00 -19.11
C VAL A 581 3.32 -22.78 -19.44
N GLY A 582 3.11 -23.90 -18.76
CA GLY A 582 1.85 -24.65 -18.87
C GLY A 582 0.71 -24.06 -18.03
N ALA A 583 -0.53 -24.31 -18.43
CA ALA A 583 -1.72 -23.95 -17.69
C ALA A 583 -1.71 -24.59 -16.29
N GLY A 584 -1.90 -23.78 -15.25
CA GLY A 584 -1.89 -24.23 -13.86
C GLY A 584 -0.50 -24.42 -13.26
N GLU A 585 0.57 -24.06 -13.97
CA GLU A 585 1.95 -24.07 -13.49
C GLU A 585 2.34 -22.76 -12.78
N GLU A 586 3.22 -22.85 -11.77
CA GLU A 586 3.77 -21.69 -11.06
C GLU A 586 4.83 -20.98 -11.92
N ILE A 587 4.70 -19.67 -12.04
CA ILE A 587 5.65 -18.80 -12.73
C ILE A 587 6.86 -18.58 -11.82
N THR A 588 7.93 -19.34 -12.09
CA THR A 588 9.21 -19.26 -11.37
C THR A 588 10.16 -18.24 -12.02
N GLU A 589 11.26 -17.90 -11.35
CA GLU A 589 12.24 -16.92 -11.85
C GLU A 589 12.81 -17.28 -13.23
N LYS A 590 13.12 -18.56 -13.47
CA LYS A 590 13.62 -19.04 -14.77
C LYS A 590 12.61 -18.83 -15.89
N ILE A 591 11.33 -18.97 -15.55
CA ILE A 591 10.23 -18.72 -16.46
C ILE A 591 10.08 -17.21 -16.70
N VAL A 592 10.23 -16.39 -15.66
CA VAL A 592 10.21 -14.92 -15.79
C VAL A 592 11.31 -14.44 -16.74
N ASP A 593 12.53 -14.97 -16.64
CA ASP A 593 13.62 -14.61 -17.54
C ASP A 593 13.26 -14.93 -19.01
N LYS A 594 12.60 -16.07 -19.27
CA LYS A 594 12.07 -16.42 -20.59
C LYS A 594 10.93 -15.48 -21.04
N ILE A 595 10.05 -15.06 -20.13
CA ILE A 595 8.96 -14.13 -20.41
C ILE A 595 9.51 -12.75 -20.76
N GLU A 596 10.50 -12.25 -20.01
CA GLU A 596 11.11 -10.94 -20.25
C GLU A 596 11.96 -10.90 -21.52
N ALA A 597 12.55 -12.04 -21.90
CA ALA A 597 13.23 -12.19 -23.19
C ALA A 597 12.27 -12.27 -24.39
N ALA A 598 11.01 -12.66 -24.15
CA ALA A 598 9.97 -12.73 -25.16
C ALA A 598 9.18 -11.41 -25.26
N PRO A 599 8.70 -11.01 -26.44
CA PRO A 599 7.88 -9.80 -26.60
C PRO A 599 6.42 -10.07 -26.17
N ILE A 600 6.22 -10.40 -24.88
CA ILE A 600 4.91 -10.67 -24.29
C ILE A 600 4.46 -9.45 -23.47
N ASP A 601 3.34 -8.85 -23.88
CA ASP A 601 2.79 -7.67 -23.20
C ASP A 601 1.84 -8.00 -22.04
N MET A 602 1.16 -9.15 -22.12
CA MET A 602 0.12 -9.54 -21.17
C MET A 602 0.10 -11.05 -20.91
N ILE A 603 -0.18 -11.41 -19.65
CA ILE A 603 -0.38 -12.81 -19.23
C ILE A 603 -1.62 -12.88 -18.36
N GLU A 604 -2.45 -13.89 -18.60
CA GLU A 604 -3.58 -14.22 -17.74
C GLU A 604 -3.14 -15.14 -16.61
N VAL A 605 -3.30 -14.65 -15.38
CA VAL A 605 -2.92 -15.37 -14.17
C VAL A 605 -4.12 -15.62 -13.28
N ARG A 606 -4.04 -16.69 -12.49
CA ARG A 606 -4.99 -16.92 -11.40
C ARG A 606 -4.80 -15.87 -10.31
N SER A 607 -5.91 -15.46 -9.70
CA SER A 607 -5.94 -14.40 -8.70
C SER A 607 -6.82 -14.79 -7.52
N ALA A 608 -6.58 -14.17 -6.37
CA ALA A 608 -7.47 -14.27 -5.23
C ALA A 608 -8.88 -13.73 -5.56
N LEU A 609 -9.01 -12.75 -6.47
CA LEU A 609 -10.29 -12.13 -6.86
C LEU A 609 -11.24 -13.11 -7.56
N THR A 610 -10.70 -13.97 -8.43
CA THR A 610 -11.48 -14.93 -9.24
C THR A 610 -11.62 -16.31 -8.60
N CYS A 611 -11.17 -16.46 -7.36
CA CYS A 611 -11.20 -17.74 -6.65
C CYS A 611 -12.63 -18.14 -6.27
N GLU A 612 -13.04 -19.34 -6.69
CA GLU A 612 -14.38 -19.94 -6.45
C GLU A 612 -14.41 -20.90 -5.25
N ALA A 613 -13.35 -20.93 -4.43
CA ALA A 613 -13.33 -21.73 -3.21
C ALA A 613 -14.42 -21.26 -2.22
N LYS A 614 -15.26 -22.19 -1.76
CA LYS A 614 -16.38 -21.94 -0.82
C LYS A 614 -15.94 -21.31 0.51
N HIS A 615 -14.80 -21.76 1.04
CA HIS A 615 -14.23 -21.25 2.28
C HIS A 615 -12.79 -20.82 2.02
N GLY A 616 -12.50 -19.53 2.25
CA GLY A 616 -11.16 -18.99 2.08
C GLY A 616 -10.70 -18.94 0.61
N ILE A 617 -9.43 -19.25 0.35
CA ILE A 617 -8.83 -19.26 -1.01
C ILE A 617 -8.19 -20.62 -1.27
N CYS A 618 -8.05 -21.01 -2.53
CA CYS A 618 -7.21 -22.15 -2.90
C CYS A 618 -5.73 -21.76 -3.05
N ALA A 619 -4.84 -22.73 -2.95
CA ALA A 619 -3.40 -22.51 -3.06
C ALA A 619 -3.02 -21.95 -4.44
N LYS A 620 -3.58 -22.48 -5.54
CA LYS A 620 -3.25 -22.02 -6.90
C LYS A 620 -3.68 -20.58 -7.20
N CYS A 621 -4.80 -20.11 -6.66
CA CYS A 621 -5.24 -18.73 -6.84
C CYS A 621 -4.39 -17.72 -6.04
N TYR A 622 -3.75 -18.15 -4.95
CA TYR A 622 -2.84 -17.30 -4.18
C TYR A 622 -1.39 -17.37 -4.69
N GLY A 623 -0.97 -18.56 -5.13
CA GLY A 623 0.37 -18.85 -5.63
C GLY A 623 1.39 -19.01 -4.50
N ARG A 624 2.59 -18.48 -4.75
CA ARG A 624 3.75 -18.55 -3.87
C ARG A 624 3.56 -17.76 -2.59
N ASN A 625 3.94 -18.37 -1.47
CA ASN A 625 4.12 -17.70 -0.19
C ASN A 625 5.45 -16.94 -0.18
N LEU A 626 5.35 -15.62 -0.10
CA LEU A 626 6.48 -14.70 -0.14
C LEU A 626 7.41 -14.81 1.08
N SER A 627 6.94 -15.35 2.21
CA SER A 627 7.74 -15.49 3.42
C SER A 627 8.71 -16.69 3.37
N THR A 628 8.33 -17.73 2.62
CA THR A 628 9.10 -18.99 2.54
C THR A 628 9.68 -19.25 1.15
N GLY A 629 9.20 -18.53 0.13
CA GLY A 629 9.60 -18.74 -1.26
C GLY A 629 9.10 -20.07 -1.83
N ARG A 630 8.04 -20.66 -1.26
CA ARG A 630 7.43 -21.92 -1.73
C ARG A 630 5.94 -21.71 -2.00
N MET A 631 5.31 -22.65 -2.70
CA MET A 631 3.86 -22.66 -2.87
C MET A 631 3.16 -22.65 -1.50
N VAL A 632 2.09 -21.86 -1.38
CA VAL A 632 1.34 -21.71 -0.12
C VAL A 632 0.76 -23.04 0.35
N GLN A 633 0.76 -23.28 1.65
CA GLN A 633 0.29 -24.55 2.24
C GLN A 633 -1.15 -24.43 2.77
N LYS A 634 -1.84 -25.58 2.90
CA LYS A 634 -3.14 -25.61 3.58
C LYS A 634 -3.00 -25.18 5.04
N GLY A 635 -3.93 -24.35 5.48
CA GLY A 635 -3.97 -23.75 6.81
C GLY A 635 -3.29 -22.39 6.90
N GLU A 636 -2.65 -21.88 5.84
CA GLU A 636 -2.00 -20.59 5.92
C GLU A 636 -3.01 -19.43 6.00
N ALA A 637 -2.87 -18.57 7.01
CA ALA A 637 -3.76 -17.44 7.27
C ALA A 637 -3.40 -16.22 6.40
N VAL A 638 -3.57 -16.36 5.08
CA VAL A 638 -3.17 -15.36 4.08
C VAL A 638 -3.86 -14.01 4.25
N GLY A 639 -5.08 -13.97 4.79
CA GLY A 639 -5.78 -12.72 5.06
C GLY A 639 -5.08 -11.86 6.12
N VAL A 640 -4.67 -12.47 7.23
CA VAL A 640 -3.92 -11.76 8.28
C VAL A 640 -2.57 -11.27 7.75
N VAL A 641 -1.88 -12.09 6.94
CA VAL A 641 -0.60 -11.71 6.31
C VAL A 641 -0.80 -10.53 5.35
N ALA A 642 -1.85 -10.53 4.54
CA ALA A 642 -2.19 -9.43 3.64
C ALA A 642 -2.49 -8.14 4.40
N ALA A 643 -3.33 -8.21 5.43
CA ALA A 643 -3.66 -7.05 6.26
C ALA A 643 -2.43 -6.43 6.95
N GLN A 644 -1.51 -7.26 7.46
CA GLN A 644 -0.25 -6.80 8.05
C GLN A 644 0.69 -6.20 7.01
N SER A 645 0.79 -6.82 5.84
CA SER A 645 1.67 -6.37 4.75
C SER A 645 1.25 -5.02 4.16
N ILE A 646 -0.04 -4.67 4.27
CA ILE A 646 -0.57 -3.35 3.91
C ILE A 646 -0.47 -2.39 5.09
N GLY A 647 -0.83 -2.85 6.30
CA GLY A 647 -0.93 -2.00 7.49
C GLY A 647 0.40 -1.50 8.03
N GLU A 648 1.44 -2.35 8.07
CA GLU A 648 2.75 -1.97 8.60
C GLU A 648 3.39 -0.85 7.76
N PRO A 649 3.49 -0.95 6.42
CA PRO A 649 3.98 0.16 5.62
C PRO A 649 3.06 1.37 5.67
N GLY A 650 1.75 1.20 5.86
CA GLY A 650 0.80 2.29 6.06
C GLY A 650 1.15 3.18 7.26
N THR A 651 1.71 2.62 8.33
CA THR A 651 2.26 3.42 9.44
C THR A 651 3.51 4.18 9.01
N GLN A 652 4.39 3.55 8.22
CA GLN A 652 5.58 4.20 7.68
C GLN A 652 5.25 5.33 6.70
N LEU A 653 4.15 5.24 5.94
CA LEU A 653 3.71 6.33 5.06
C LEU A 653 3.49 7.63 5.84
N THR A 654 2.85 7.53 7.01
CA THR A 654 2.62 8.69 7.89
C THR A 654 3.91 9.22 8.51
N LEU A 655 4.89 8.34 8.77
CA LEU A 655 6.18 8.70 9.34
C LEU A 655 7.14 9.28 8.30
N ARG A 656 7.16 8.78 7.05
CA ARG A 656 8.06 9.29 5.98
C ARG A 656 7.69 10.69 5.52
N THR A 657 6.43 11.09 5.63
CA THR A 657 6.02 12.50 5.51
C THR A 657 6.77 13.43 6.47
N PHE A 658 7.43 12.93 7.53
CA PHE A 658 8.32 13.72 8.39
C PHE A 658 9.59 14.19 7.68
N HIS A 659 10.24 13.30 6.91
CA HIS A 659 11.53 13.59 6.27
C HIS A 659 11.35 14.51 5.05
N ALA A 660 10.24 14.32 4.31
CA ALA A 660 9.86 15.19 3.21
C ALA A 660 9.13 16.47 3.68
N GLY A 661 8.37 16.42 4.78
CA GLY A 661 7.45 17.48 5.20
C GLY A 661 8.10 18.79 5.67
N GLY A 662 9.44 18.83 5.77
CA GLY A 662 10.20 20.07 5.94
C GLY A 662 10.43 20.81 4.62
N VAL A 663 10.53 20.10 3.49
CA VAL A 663 10.99 20.62 2.20
C VAL A 663 9.91 20.37 1.17
N ALA A 664 9.33 21.43 0.61
CA ALA A 664 8.44 21.28 -0.52
C ALA A 664 9.26 20.93 -1.77
N GLY A 665 9.15 19.69 -2.24
CA GLY A 665 9.62 19.29 -3.56
C GLY A 665 8.41 19.17 -4.47
N ASN A 666 8.11 20.22 -5.24
CA ASN A 666 7.27 20.02 -6.42
C ASN A 666 8.14 19.32 -7.47
N VAL A 667 7.63 18.26 -8.06
CA VAL A 667 8.18 17.74 -9.31
C VAL A 667 7.91 18.83 -10.34
N SER A 668 8.97 19.35 -10.98
CA SER A 668 8.82 20.31 -12.07
C SER A 668 7.91 19.70 -13.14
N GLU A 669 6.77 20.33 -13.41
CA GLU A 669 5.90 19.90 -14.49
C GLU A 669 6.62 20.16 -15.82
N GLU A 670 6.85 19.09 -16.60
CA GLU A 670 7.38 19.21 -17.95
C GLU A 670 6.33 19.91 -18.81
N ASN A 671 6.69 21.07 -19.38
CA ASN A 671 5.81 21.86 -20.25
C ASN A 671 5.98 21.52 -21.74
N LYS A 672 6.84 20.54 -22.06
CA LYS A 672 7.23 20.15 -23.41
C LYS A 672 7.43 18.65 -23.54
N THR A 673 7.11 18.11 -24.72
CA THR A 673 7.29 16.68 -25.05
C THR A 673 8.23 16.52 -26.24
N GLU A 674 9.22 15.64 -26.11
CA GLU A 674 10.20 15.32 -27.16
C GLU A 674 10.07 13.86 -27.63
N ALA A 675 10.37 13.60 -28.90
CA ALA A 675 10.37 12.26 -29.50
C ALA A 675 11.47 11.40 -28.88
N ARG A 676 11.15 10.20 -28.37
CA ARG A 676 12.15 9.33 -27.72
C ARG A 676 12.79 8.30 -28.65
N PHE A 677 12.12 8.01 -29.76
CA PHE A 677 12.51 7.02 -30.75
C PHE A 677 12.44 7.65 -32.13
N ASP A 678 13.21 7.08 -33.06
CA ASP A 678 13.09 7.41 -34.47
C ASP A 678 11.82 6.73 -35.00
N GLY A 679 10.99 7.45 -35.74
CA GLY A 679 9.73 6.88 -36.22
C GLY A 679 8.90 7.85 -37.05
N VAL A 680 7.77 7.35 -37.54
CA VAL A 680 6.79 8.12 -38.32
C VAL A 680 5.64 8.50 -37.41
N LEU A 681 5.28 9.78 -37.38
CA LEU A 681 4.14 10.25 -36.60
C LEU A 681 2.81 9.90 -37.26
N GLU A 682 1.85 9.40 -36.50
CA GLU A 682 0.45 9.27 -36.89
C GLU A 682 -0.40 10.03 -35.87
N ILE A 683 -1.08 11.08 -36.31
CA ILE A 683 -1.89 11.93 -35.42
C ILE A 683 -3.37 11.78 -35.80
N GLU A 684 -4.17 11.21 -34.90
CA GLU A 684 -5.62 11.05 -35.10
C GLU A 684 -6.35 12.38 -34.84
N ASP A 685 -7.22 12.78 -35.78
CA ASP A 685 -8.14 13.93 -35.66
C ASP A 685 -7.47 15.32 -35.43
N LEU A 686 -6.25 15.52 -35.95
CA LEU A 686 -5.51 16.78 -35.79
C LEU A 686 -6.23 17.98 -36.45
N ARG A 687 -6.63 18.95 -35.63
CA ARG A 687 -7.12 20.26 -36.08
C ARG A 687 -6.31 21.38 -35.45
N VAL A 688 -5.62 22.14 -36.30
CA VAL A 688 -4.74 23.25 -35.90
C VAL A 688 -5.20 24.59 -36.47
N VAL A 689 -4.89 25.66 -35.77
CA VAL A 689 -5.08 27.05 -36.20
C VAL A 689 -3.76 27.79 -36.04
N ARG A 690 -3.42 28.66 -37.00
CA ARG A 690 -2.19 29.47 -36.95
C ARG A 690 -2.35 30.60 -35.95
N GLY A 691 -1.54 30.59 -34.90
CA GLY A 691 -1.45 31.65 -33.88
C GLY A 691 -0.09 32.34 -33.86
N LYS A 692 0.09 33.25 -32.90
CA LYS A 692 1.37 33.91 -32.58
C LYS A 692 1.70 33.64 -31.12
N ASP A 693 2.96 33.32 -30.82
CA ASP A 693 3.46 33.14 -29.45
C ASP A 693 3.69 34.51 -28.74
N ASN A 694 4.02 34.50 -27.46
CA ASN A 694 4.38 35.67 -26.63
C ASN A 694 5.54 36.48 -27.22
N GLU A 695 6.43 35.84 -27.99
CA GLU A 695 7.53 36.46 -28.74
C GLU A 695 7.17 36.85 -30.19
N GLN A 696 5.89 36.78 -30.57
CA GLN A 696 5.35 37.06 -31.91
C GLN A 696 5.75 36.09 -33.04
N ASN A 697 6.31 34.92 -32.71
CA ASN A 697 6.62 33.86 -33.67
C ASN A 697 5.34 33.13 -34.12
N PRO A 698 5.19 32.76 -35.41
CA PRO A 698 4.05 31.99 -35.90
C PRO A 698 4.13 30.55 -35.37
N VAL A 699 3.07 30.10 -34.69
CA VAL A 699 2.97 28.75 -34.10
C VAL A 699 1.64 28.11 -34.46
N ASP A 700 1.64 26.80 -34.73
CA ASP A 700 0.40 26.05 -34.96
C ASP A 700 -0.18 25.61 -33.60
N VAL A 701 -1.42 26.02 -33.33
CA VAL A 701 -2.10 25.78 -32.05
C VAL A 701 -3.19 24.75 -32.23
N VAL A 702 -3.20 23.74 -31.36
CA VAL A 702 -4.15 22.62 -31.43
C VAL A 702 -5.50 23.01 -30.85
N VAL A 703 -6.56 22.82 -31.64
CA VAL A 703 -7.94 23.25 -31.33
C VAL A 703 -8.85 22.07 -30.97
N ARG A 704 -8.36 20.84 -31.12
CA ARG A 704 -9.05 19.64 -30.66
C ARG A 704 -8.04 18.71 -30.02
N SER A 705 -8.38 18.14 -28.87
CA SER A 705 -7.56 17.08 -28.26
C SER A 705 -7.36 15.97 -29.28
N SER A 706 -6.09 15.68 -29.60
CA SER A 706 -5.71 14.75 -30.67
C SER A 706 -4.72 13.74 -30.08
N GLU A 707 -4.77 12.49 -30.54
CA GLU A 707 -3.83 11.45 -30.10
C GLU A 707 -2.67 11.36 -31.10
N LEU A 708 -1.44 11.48 -30.63
CA LEU A 708 -0.20 11.36 -31.42
C LEU A 708 0.46 10.02 -31.12
N ARG A 709 0.69 9.22 -32.15
CA ARG A 709 1.41 7.95 -32.10
C ARG A 709 2.70 8.06 -32.89
N VAL A 710 3.80 7.56 -32.33
CA VAL A 710 5.06 7.36 -33.07
C VAL A 710 5.10 5.89 -33.49
N LEU A 711 5.17 5.62 -34.79
CA LEU A 711 5.21 4.28 -35.36
C LEU A 711 6.64 3.91 -35.77
N ASP A 712 6.99 2.63 -35.61
CA ASP A 712 8.18 2.07 -36.23
C ASP A 712 8.00 2.02 -37.77
N PRO A 713 8.97 2.53 -38.56
CA PRO A 713 8.88 2.57 -40.03
C PRO A 713 8.71 1.18 -40.68
N THR A 714 9.19 0.12 -40.03
CA THR A 714 9.28 -1.24 -40.60
C THR A 714 8.14 -2.12 -40.13
N THR A 715 7.85 -2.11 -38.83
CA THR A 715 6.86 -3.03 -38.22
C THR A 715 5.48 -2.40 -38.07
N LYS A 716 5.34 -1.07 -38.26
CA LYS A 716 4.13 -0.28 -37.96
C LYS A 716 3.64 -0.46 -36.52
N MET A 717 4.48 -0.97 -35.62
CA MET A 717 4.16 -1.01 -34.20
C MET A 717 4.19 0.38 -33.62
N VAL A 718 3.25 0.68 -32.72
CA VAL A 718 3.22 1.92 -31.97
C VAL A 718 4.33 1.91 -30.94
N LEU A 719 5.33 2.76 -31.12
CA LEU A 719 6.49 2.92 -30.23
C LEU A 719 6.21 3.89 -29.08
N GLN A 720 5.41 4.93 -29.32
CA GLN A 720 5.11 5.97 -28.34
C GLN A 720 3.71 6.51 -28.58
N THR A 721 2.95 6.86 -27.54
CA THR A 721 1.62 7.47 -27.66
C THR A 721 1.46 8.65 -26.70
N HIS A 722 0.94 9.78 -27.19
CA HIS A 722 0.70 10.98 -26.41
C HIS A 722 -0.63 11.63 -26.76
N ASP A 723 -1.37 12.05 -25.75
CA ASP A 723 -2.53 12.93 -25.94
C ASP A 723 -2.04 14.38 -26.03
N ILE A 724 -2.32 15.05 -27.16
CA ILE A 724 -2.03 16.47 -27.34
C ILE A 724 -3.17 17.29 -26.71
N PRO A 725 -2.90 18.10 -25.68
CA PRO A 725 -3.95 18.86 -25.02
C PRO A 725 -4.43 20.03 -25.90
N TYR A 726 -5.70 20.42 -25.69
CA TYR A 726 -6.25 21.62 -26.32
C TYR A 726 -5.42 22.86 -25.95
N GLY A 727 -5.07 23.65 -26.96
CA GLY A 727 -4.27 24.85 -26.82
C GLY A 727 -2.76 24.63 -26.78
N ALA A 728 -2.28 23.40 -26.99
CA ALA A 728 -0.85 23.14 -27.16
C ALA A 728 -0.31 23.72 -28.48
N HIS A 729 0.94 24.19 -28.44
CA HIS A 729 1.74 24.54 -29.61
C HIS A 729 2.38 23.27 -30.16
N ILE A 730 2.06 22.90 -31.39
CA ILE A 730 2.64 21.74 -32.07
C ILE A 730 3.73 22.19 -33.04
N PHE A 731 4.85 21.48 -33.07
CA PHE A 731 6.01 21.80 -33.91
C PHE A 731 6.22 20.82 -35.07
N VAL A 732 5.43 19.75 -35.12
CA VAL A 732 5.52 18.64 -36.08
C VAL A 732 4.19 18.40 -36.80
N LYS A 733 4.24 17.79 -37.99
CA LYS A 733 3.06 17.48 -38.82
C LYS A 733 2.70 15.99 -38.79
N ASP A 734 1.45 15.69 -39.13
CA ASP A 734 1.00 14.30 -39.34
C ASP A 734 1.83 13.63 -40.45
N LYS A 735 2.27 12.39 -40.21
CA LYS A 735 3.13 11.56 -41.10
C LYS A 735 4.55 12.06 -41.32
N GLU A 736 5.03 12.97 -40.47
CA GLU A 736 6.42 13.40 -40.48
C GLU A 736 7.35 12.35 -39.85
N GLU A 737 8.53 12.15 -40.45
CA GLU A 737 9.61 11.35 -39.86
C GLU A 737 10.35 12.17 -38.81
N VAL A 738 10.35 11.69 -37.57
CA VAL A 738 11.03 12.35 -36.45
C VAL A 738 12.23 11.54 -35.98
N LYS A 739 13.26 12.26 -35.54
CA LYS A 739 14.42 11.69 -34.86
C LYS A 739 14.26 11.81 -33.35
N LYS A 740 14.94 10.93 -32.63
CA LYS A 740 15.08 11.04 -31.19
C LYS A 740 15.60 12.43 -30.77
N GLY A 741 14.86 13.08 -29.88
CA GLY A 741 15.12 14.42 -29.34
C GLY A 741 14.37 15.56 -30.05
N THR A 742 13.60 15.29 -31.10
CA THR A 742 12.79 16.33 -31.76
C THR A 742 11.62 16.77 -30.87
N LEU A 743 11.45 18.08 -30.69
CA LEU A 743 10.32 18.66 -29.94
C LEU A 743 9.01 18.42 -30.68
N LEU A 744 8.05 17.73 -30.05
CA LEU A 744 6.75 17.41 -30.64
C LEU A 744 5.73 18.54 -30.40
N PHE A 745 5.48 18.86 -29.12
CA PHE A 745 4.55 19.92 -28.73
C PHE A 745 4.89 20.50 -27.34
N GLN A 746 4.41 21.72 -27.08
CA GLN A 746 4.58 22.48 -25.84
C GLN A 746 3.23 23.07 -25.39
N TRP A 747 2.99 23.18 -24.08
CA TRP A 747 1.74 23.75 -23.56
C TRP A 747 1.96 24.52 -22.25
N ASP A 748 0.96 25.32 -21.84
CA ASP A 748 0.93 25.94 -20.53
C ASP A 748 0.42 24.92 -19.48
N PRO A 749 1.25 24.49 -18.51
CA PRO A 749 0.85 23.54 -17.49
C PRO A 749 -0.13 24.14 -16.46
N TYR A 750 -0.06 25.44 -16.23
CA TYR A 750 -0.78 26.14 -15.17
C TYR A 750 -2.17 26.61 -15.59
N ASN A 751 -2.41 26.79 -16.89
CA ASN A 751 -3.67 27.31 -17.40
C ASN A 751 -4.25 26.44 -18.51
N ALA A 752 -5.53 26.10 -18.40
CA ALA A 752 -6.32 25.66 -19.55
C ALA A 752 -6.74 26.92 -20.31
N VAL A 753 -6.37 27.01 -21.57
CA VAL A 753 -6.71 28.15 -22.42
C VAL A 753 -7.95 27.83 -23.25
N ILE A 754 -8.79 28.85 -23.51
CA ILE A 754 -9.81 28.82 -24.57
C ILE A 754 -9.29 29.72 -25.70
N ILE A 755 -9.24 29.19 -26.91
CA ILE A 755 -8.59 29.84 -28.06
C ILE A 755 -9.62 30.16 -29.13
N SER A 756 -9.43 31.27 -29.85
CA SER A 756 -10.27 31.62 -30.97
C SER A 756 -10.01 30.76 -32.21
N GLU A 757 -11.02 30.03 -32.66
CA GLU A 757 -11.02 29.30 -33.94
C GLU A 757 -11.25 30.20 -35.17
N TYR A 758 -11.86 31.38 -34.96
CA TYR A 758 -12.31 32.26 -36.04
C TYR A 758 -11.90 33.71 -35.77
N SER A 759 -11.59 34.44 -36.83
CA SER A 759 -11.36 35.89 -36.75
C SER A 759 -12.71 36.61 -36.65
N GLY A 760 -12.87 37.52 -35.68
CA GLY A 760 -14.18 38.15 -35.44
C GLY A 760 -14.19 39.23 -34.36
N LYS A 761 -15.39 39.65 -33.96
CA LYS A 761 -15.61 40.53 -32.81
C LYS A 761 -16.20 39.75 -31.64
N ILE A 762 -15.71 40.03 -30.43
CA ILE A 762 -16.24 39.41 -29.21
C ILE A 762 -17.50 40.14 -28.75
N ALA A 763 -18.54 39.39 -28.40
CA ALA A 763 -19.72 39.88 -27.71
C ALA A 763 -19.91 39.11 -26.40
N TYR A 764 -20.22 39.83 -25.33
CA TYR A 764 -20.55 39.26 -24.02
C TYR A 764 -22.03 38.91 -23.95
N GLU A 765 -22.34 37.69 -23.54
CA GLU A 765 -23.70 37.22 -23.22
C GLU A 765 -23.72 36.76 -21.77
N ASP A 766 -24.63 37.30 -20.95
CA ASP A 766 -24.74 37.05 -19.50
C ASP A 766 -23.45 37.32 -18.68
N ILE A 767 -22.53 38.15 -19.18
CA ILE A 767 -21.31 38.59 -18.48
C ILE A 767 -21.53 40.00 -17.90
N GLU A 768 -21.92 40.08 -16.62
CA GLU A 768 -22.26 41.31 -15.90
C GLU A 768 -21.40 41.47 -14.64
N GLN A 769 -20.88 42.69 -14.45
CA GLN A 769 -19.99 43.02 -13.34
C GLN A 769 -20.73 42.94 -11.99
N GLY A 770 -20.15 42.21 -11.03
CA GLY A 770 -20.70 42.00 -9.69
C GLY A 770 -21.80 40.92 -9.62
N VAL A 771 -22.23 40.37 -10.76
CA VAL A 771 -23.27 39.33 -10.83
C VAL A 771 -22.72 38.01 -11.38
N THR A 772 -22.01 38.03 -12.51
CA THR A 772 -21.40 36.83 -13.11
C THR A 772 -19.88 36.91 -13.22
N TYR A 773 -19.30 38.10 -13.16
CA TYR A 773 -17.86 38.27 -12.99
C TYR A 773 -17.53 39.35 -11.97
N GLN A 774 -16.47 39.15 -11.21
CA GLN A 774 -15.90 40.14 -10.30
C GLN A 774 -14.61 40.67 -10.90
N VAL A 775 -14.38 41.97 -10.74
CA VAL A 775 -13.09 42.57 -11.06
C VAL A 775 -12.22 42.41 -9.82
N GLU A 776 -11.26 41.49 -9.87
CA GLU A 776 -10.21 41.43 -8.86
C GLU A 776 -9.20 42.53 -9.20
N ILE A 777 -9.06 43.46 -8.27
CA ILE A 777 -8.07 44.52 -8.35
C ILE A 777 -6.94 44.09 -7.45
N ASP A 778 -5.76 43.95 -8.02
CA ASP A 778 -4.56 43.74 -7.22
C ASP A 778 -4.28 45.01 -6.41
N GLU A 779 -4.33 44.91 -5.08
CA GLU A 779 -4.26 46.05 -4.14
C GLU A 779 -2.98 46.89 -4.30
N GLN A 780 -1.92 46.34 -4.90
CA GLN A 780 -0.64 47.02 -5.06
C GLN A 780 -0.40 47.59 -6.46
N THR A 781 -0.85 46.91 -7.52
CA THR A 781 -0.52 47.28 -8.91
C THR A 781 -1.67 48.00 -9.60
N GLY A 782 -2.89 47.91 -9.07
CA GLY A 782 -4.10 48.48 -9.67
C GLY A 782 -4.54 47.78 -10.95
N PHE A 783 -3.90 46.67 -11.32
CA PHE A 783 -4.27 45.85 -12.48
C PHE A 783 -5.61 45.16 -12.20
N GLN A 784 -6.47 45.13 -13.22
CA GLN A 784 -7.85 44.68 -13.11
C GLN A 784 -8.04 43.38 -13.89
N GLU A 785 -8.27 42.28 -13.18
CA GLU A 785 -8.62 41.00 -13.80
C GLU A 785 -10.12 40.73 -13.69
N LYS A 786 -10.71 40.23 -14.78
CA LYS A 786 -12.12 39.86 -14.82
C LYS A 786 -12.24 38.37 -14.55
N VAL A 787 -12.60 38.01 -13.33
CA VAL A 787 -12.76 36.62 -12.89
C VAL A 787 -14.24 36.26 -12.85
N ILE A 788 -14.64 35.18 -13.53
CA ILE A 788 -16.01 34.67 -13.45
C ILE A 788 -16.29 34.16 -12.04
N VAL A 789 -17.37 34.64 -11.42
CA VAL A 789 -17.82 34.23 -10.08
C VAL A 789 -19.17 33.54 -10.17
N GLU A 790 -19.46 32.67 -9.20
CA GLU A 790 -20.76 31.98 -9.16
C GLU A 790 -21.89 32.99 -8.95
N SER A 791 -22.79 33.09 -9.93
CA SER A 791 -23.94 33.98 -9.83
C SER A 791 -24.99 33.44 -8.86
N ARG A 792 -25.57 34.33 -8.05
CA ARG A 792 -26.77 33.99 -7.24
C ARG A 792 -27.96 33.62 -8.12
N ASN A 793 -27.97 34.07 -9.38
CA ASN A 793 -29.03 33.80 -10.34
C ASN A 793 -28.61 32.69 -11.31
N LYS A 794 -29.06 31.46 -11.05
CA LYS A 794 -28.70 30.23 -11.81
C LYS A 794 -29.17 30.17 -13.27
N LYS A 795 -29.71 31.26 -13.81
CA LYS A 795 -30.16 31.37 -15.21
C LYS A 795 -29.12 32.04 -16.12
N LEU A 796 -28.23 32.87 -15.57
CA LEU A 796 -27.21 33.59 -16.33
C LEU A 796 -26.01 32.67 -16.55
N ILE A 797 -25.61 32.46 -17.80
CA ILE A 797 -24.45 31.64 -18.17
C ILE A 797 -23.43 32.55 -18.85
N PRO A 798 -22.35 32.95 -18.16
CA PRO A 798 -21.36 33.82 -18.77
C PRO A 798 -20.81 33.15 -20.04
N THR A 799 -21.10 33.74 -21.21
CA THR A 799 -20.83 33.17 -22.52
C THR A 799 -20.13 34.21 -23.39
N LEU A 800 -19.03 33.80 -24.03
CA LEU A 800 -18.34 34.60 -25.04
C LEU A 800 -18.82 34.20 -26.42
N LEU A 801 -19.38 35.17 -27.15
CA LEU A 801 -19.81 35.02 -28.54
C LEU A 801 -18.75 35.61 -29.47
N ILE A 802 -18.40 34.88 -30.53
CA ILE A 802 -17.63 35.43 -31.66
C ILE A 802 -18.63 35.79 -32.76
N THR A 803 -18.64 37.05 -33.18
CA THR A 803 -19.52 37.58 -34.23
C THR A 803 -18.73 37.97 -35.47
N ASP A 804 -19.30 37.73 -36.65
CA ASP A 804 -18.76 38.23 -37.91
C ASP A 804 -19.14 39.72 -38.12
N LYS A 805 -18.61 40.35 -39.18
CA LYS A 805 -18.87 41.74 -39.58
C LYS A 805 -20.36 42.05 -39.77
N ASN A 806 -21.19 41.03 -40.02
CA ASN A 806 -22.64 41.14 -40.22
C ASN A 806 -23.46 40.94 -38.92
N GLY A 807 -22.80 40.70 -37.77
CA GLY A 807 -23.47 40.49 -36.49
C GLY A 807 -24.03 39.07 -36.26
N GLU A 808 -23.81 38.14 -37.19
CA GLU A 808 -24.12 36.72 -36.99
C GLU A 808 -23.08 36.06 -36.07
N THR A 809 -23.56 35.22 -35.15
CA THR A 809 -22.75 34.48 -34.19
C THR A 809 -22.10 33.27 -34.85
N LEU A 810 -20.77 33.29 -34.99
CA LEU A 810 -19.98 32.20 -35.55
C LEU A 810 -19.78 31.06 -34.55
N ARG A 811 -19.54 31.39 -33.27
CA ARG A 811 -19.30 30.41 -32.20
C ARG A 811 -19.63 31.00 -30.82
N SER A 812 -20.04 30.16 -29.88
CA SER A 812 -20.25 30.51 -28.48
C SER A 812 -19.36 29.65 -27.56
N TYR A 813 -18.77 30.27 -26.53
CA TYR A 813 -17.95 29.61 -25.52
C TYR A 813 -18.51 29.91 -24.13
N ASN A 814 -19.00 28.89 -23.44
CA ASN A 814 -19.44 29.02 -22.05
C ASN A 814 -18.23 29.10 -21.12
N LEU A 815 -18.24 30.06 -20.20
CA LEU A 815 -17.15 30.28 -19.25
C LEU A 815 -17.44 29.57 -17.92
N PRO A 816 -16.52 28.73 -17.41
CA PRO A 816 -16.67 28.15 -16.08
C PRO A 816 -16.37 29.19 -14.99
N VAL A 817 -16.82 28.88 -13.77
CA VAL A 817 -16.49 29.69 -12.57
C VAL A 817 -14.98 29.63 -12.32
N GLY A 818 -14.37 30.78 -12.02
CA GLY A 818 -12.92 30.92 -11.84
C GLY A 818 -12.15 31.15 -13.14
N ALA A 819 -12.82 31.26 -14.30
CA ALA A 819 -12.19 31.63 -15.55
C ALA A 819 -11.79 33.11 -15.58
N HIS A 820 -10.57 33.41 -16.02
CA HIS A 820 -10.05 34.76 -16.21
C HIS A 820 -10.25 35.18 -17.67
N ILE A 821 -11.02 36.24 -17.90
CA ILE A 821 -11.30 36.76 -19.24
C ILE A 821 -10.15 37.70 -19.66
N MET A 822 -9.47 37.38 -20.77
CA MET A 822 -8.32 38.14 -21.28
C MET A 822 -8.69 39.19 -22.33
N VAL A 823 -9.96 39.25 -22.72
CA VAL A 823 -10.44 39.98 -23.89
C VAL A 823 -11.66 40.82 -23.55
N ASP A 824 -11.71 42.05 -24.04
CA ASP A 824 -12.83 42.95 -23.77
C ASP A 824 -14.00 42.78 -24.74
N ASN A 825 -15.19 43.16 -24.29
CA ASN A 825 -16.40 43.22 -25.12
C ASN A 825 -16.17 44.15 -26.33
N ASN A 826 -16.61 43.73 -27.52
CA ASN A 826 -16.39 44.37 -28.83
C ASN A 826 -14.94 44.44 -29.34
N SER A 827 -13.99 43.77 -28.69
CA SER A 827 -12.62 43.68 -29.20
C SER A 827 -12.55 42.84 -30.48
N LYS A 828 -11.67 43.24 -31.40
CA LYS A 828 -11.34 42.44 -32.60
C LYS A 828 -10.29 41.39 -32.23
N ILE A 829 -10.50 40.16 -32.66
CA ILE A 829 -9.60 39.03 -32.42
C ILE A 829 -9.16 38.38 -33.72
N GLU A 830 -7.89 37.96 -33.72
CA GLU A 830 -7.30 37.11 -34.76
C GLU A 830 -7.48 35.62 -34.36
N GLU A 831 -7.43 34.75 -35.36
CA GLU A 831 -7.31 33.30 -35.16
C GLU A 831 -6.11 32.93 -34.28
N GLY A 832 -6.30 31.94 -33.40
CA GLY A 832 -5.26 31.47 -32.48
C GLY A 832 -5.04 32.34 -31.23
N LYS A 833 -5.78 33.44 -31.05
CA LYS A 833 -5.69 34.28 -29.84
C LYS A 833 -6.36 33.60 -28.63
N VAL A 834 -5.71 33.63 -27.47
CA VAL A 834 -6.26 33.17 -26.19
C VAL A 834 -7.34 34.14 -25.71
N LEU A 835 -8.56 33.64 -25.52
CA LEU A 835 -9.73 34.38 -25.06
C LEU A 835 -9.86 34.37 -23.54
N VAL A 836 -9.59 33.20 -22.96
CA VAL A 836 -9.83 32.91 -21.55
C VAL A 836 -8.69 32.05 -21.04
N LYS A 837 -8.18 32.39 -19.86
CA LYS A 837 -7.31 31.51 -19.09
C LYS A 837 -8.11 30.97 -17.92
N ILE A 838 -8.20 29.66 -17.84
CA ILE A 838 -8.76 28.98 -16.69
C ILE A 838 -7.55 28.47 -15.92
N PRO A 839 -7.24 29.01 -14.73
CA PRO A 839 -6.21 28.45 -13.88
C PRO A 839 -6.57 26.98 -13.70
N ARG A 840 -5.73 26.09 -14.23
CA ARG A 840 -5.78 24.72 -13.79
C ARG A 840 -5.45 24.83 -12.32
N SER A 841 -6.31 24.28 -11.47
CA SER A 841 -5.75 23.66 -10.28
C SER A 841 -4.90 22.53 -10.84
N SER A 842 -3.68 22.85 -11.31
CA SER A 842 -2.67 21.90 -11.79
C SER A 842 -2.77 20.75 -10.83
N ALA A 843 -3.19 19.61 -11.36
CA ALA A 843 -3.76 18.52 -10.61
C ALA A 843 -2.86 18.28 -9.40
N LYS A 844 -3.20 18.85 -8.22
CA LYS A 844 -2.24 19.20 -7.16
C LYS A 844 -1.36 18.00 -6.86
N ALA A 845 -0.25 17.84 -7.56
CA ALA A 845 0.42 16.55 -7.72
C ALA A 845 -0.50 15.33 -7.42
N GLY A 846 -1.67 15.24 -8.07
CA GLY A 846 -2.71 14.24 -7.79
C GLY A 846 -3.31 14.21 -6.37
N ASP A 847 -4.61 13.92 -6.29
CA ASP A 847 -5.29 13.44 -5.06
C ASP A 847 -4.62 12.15 -4.47
N ILE A 848 -3.65 11.59 -5.21
CA ILE A 848 -2.76 10.51 -4.82
C ILE A 848 -1.75 10.93 -3.73
N THR A 849 -1.43 12.23 -3.59
CA THR A 849 -0.59 12.75 -2.48
C THR A 849 -1.27 12.74 -1.12
N GLY A 850 -2.57 12.39 -1.07
CA GLY A 850 -3.33 12.25 0.17
C GLY A 850 -2.79 11.17 1.13
N GLY A 851 -1.81 10.35 0.71
CA GLY A 851 -1.14 9.37 1.55
C GLY A 851 -2.12 8.39 2.16
N LEU A 852 -2.07 8.20 3.49
CA LEU A 852 -2.95 7.29 4.21
C LEU A 852 -4.46 7.65 4.09
N PRO A 853 -4.91 8.91 4.24
CA PRO A 853 -6.30 9.31 3.99
C PRO A 853 -6.89 8.78 2.69
N ARG A 854 -6.16 8.87 1.57
CA ARG A 854 -6.62 8.37 0.27
C ARG A 854 -6.80 6.85 0.29
N VAL A 855 -5.85 6.13 0.87
CA VAL A 855 -5.96 4.67 1.07
C VAL A 855 -7.18 4.30 1.92
N THR A 856 -7.45 5.07 2.99
CA THR A 856 -8.63 4.83 3.84
C THR A 856 -9.94 5.11 3.11
N GLU A 857 -9.96 6.11 2.22
CA GLU A 857 -11.13 6.45 1.41
C GLU A 857 -11.47 5.31 0.43
N LEU A 858 -10.45 4.77 -0.25
CA LEU A 858 -10.59 3.66 -1.20
C LEU A 858 -11.08 2.39 -0.50
N PHE A 859 -10.50 2.01 0.64
CA PHE A 859 -10.95 0.82 1.39
C PHE A 859 -12.30 0.99 2.08
N GLU A 860 -12.73 2.22 2.38
CA GLU A 860 -14.08 2.48 2.86
C GLU A 860 -15.09 2.65 1.73
N ALA A 861 -14.68 2.48 0.46
CA ALA A 861 -15.49 2.68 -0.74
C ALA A 861 -16.28 3.99 -0.71
N ARG A 862 -15.62 5.07 -0.25
CA ARG A 862 -16.23 6.40 -0.18
C ARG A 862 -16.17 7.07 -1.55
N ASN A 863 -17.13 7.95 -1.78
CA ASN A 863 -17.10 8.80 -2.97
C ASN A 863 -15.97 9.83 -2.84
N PRO A 864 -15.19 10.04 -3.92
CA PRO A 864 -14.24 11.14 -4.04
C PRO A 864 -14.84 12.49 -3.65
N SER A 865 -13.99 13.38 -3.11
CA SER A 865 -14.38 14.74 -2.76
C SER A 865 -14.92 15.51 -3.98
N ASN A 866 -14.35 15.25 -5.17
CA ASN A 866 -14.83 15.76 -6.45
C ASN A 866 -15.08 14.57 -7.42
N PRO A 867 -16.29 13.98 -7.42
CA PRO A 867 -16.60 12.84 -8.27
C PRO A 867 -16.89 13.28 -9.71
N ALA A 868 -16.27 12.61 -10.68
CA ALA A 868 -16.58 12.79 -12.10
C ALA A 868 -17.87 12.04 -12.45
N ILE A 869 -18.69 12.66 -13.31
CA ILE A 869 -19.86 12.00 -13.90
C ILE A 869 -19.40 11.25 -15.14
N VAL A 870 -19.72 9.96 -15.22
CA VAL A 870 -19.35 9.08 -16.34
C VAL A 870 -20.57 8.70 -17.18
N SER A 871 -20.35 8.45 -18.47
CA SER A 871 -21.41 7.89 -19.33
C SER A 871 -21.62 6.41 -19.03
N GLU A 872 -22.87 5.97 -18.88
CA GLU A 872 -23.27 4.57 -18.73
C GLU A 872 -23.45 3.83 -20.06
N ILE A 873 -23.61 4.57 -21.15
CA ILE A 873 -23.84 4.01 -22.50
C ILE A 873 -22.84 4.58 -23.52
N ASP A 874 -22.61 3.81 -24.58
CA ASP A 874 -21.90 4.28 -25.77
C ASP A 874 -22.84 5.15 -26.62
N GLY A 875 -22.39 6.33 -27.03
CA GLY A 875 -23.23 7.19 -27.85
C GLY A 875 -22.63 8.54 -28.21
N VAL A 876 -23.42 9.33 -28.94
CA VAL A 876 -23.07 10.70 -29.33
C VAL A 876 -23.61 11.68 -28.29
N VAL A 877 -22.76 12.61 -27.87
CA VAL A 877 -23.08 13.62 -26.86
C VAL A 877 -23.86 14.78 -27.48
N SER A 878 -24.94 15.20 -26.83
CA SER A 878 -25.67 16.44 -27.10
C SER A 878 -25.94 17.20 -25.79
N PHE A 879 -26.07 18.51 -25.85
CA PHE A 879 -26.32 19.31 -24.65
C PHE A 879 -27.80 19.64 -24.47
N GLY A 880 -28.34 19.29 -23.31
CA GLY A 880 -29.69 19.63 -22.89
C GLY A 880 -29.83 21.01 -22.23
N LYS A 881 -31.03 21.26 -21.71
CA LYS A 881 -31.36 22.49 -20.96
C LYS A 881 -30.82 22.41 -19.53
N ILE A 882 -30.53 23.56 -18.93
CA ILE A 882 -30.07 23.62 -17.54
C ILE A 882 -31.23 23.37 -16.58
N LYS A 883 -31.03 22.44 -15.64
CA LYS A 883 -32.00 22.14 -14.58
C LYS A 883 -31.35 22.36 -13.21
N ARG A 884 -31.92 23.26 -12.41
CA ARG A 884 -31.51 23.53 -11.00
C ARG A 884 -30.02 23.88 -10.80
N GLY A 885 -29.35 24.43 -11.81
CA GLY A 885 -27.92 24.79 -11.76
C GLY A 885 -26.97 23.68 -12.22
N ASN A 886 -27.50 22.62 -12.84
CA ASN A 886 -26.72 21.60 -13.53
C ASN A 886 -26.98 21.67 -15.03
N LYS A 887 -25.94 21.50 -15.83
CA LYS A 887 -25.99 21.32 -17.28
C LYS A 887 -26.37 19.87 -17.59
N GLU A 888 -27.42 19.69 -18.37
CA GLU A 888 -27.85 18.37 -18.83
C GLU A 888 -26.98 17.96 -20.04
N VAL A 889 -26.33 16.81 -19.94
CA VAL A 889 -25.55 16.18 -21.01
C VAL A 889 -26.30 14.92 -21.41
N ILE A 890 -26.71 14.82 -22.67
CA ILE A 890 -27.50 13.70 -23.19
C ILE A 890 -26.59 12.86 -24.07
N VAL A 891 -26.51 11.57 -23.79
CA VAL A 891 -25.78 10.61 -24.64
C VAL A 891 -26.83 9.77 -25.35
N THR A 892 -26.78 9.77 -26.67
CA THR A 892 -27.70 9.00 -27.52
C THR A 892 -26.95 7.84 -28.16
N SER A 893 -27.34 6.62 -27.81
CA SER A 893 -26.76 5.41 -28.40
C SER A 893 -27.18 5.21 -29.86
N ARG A 894 -26.44 4.36 -30.58
CA ARG A 894 -26.81 3.98 -31.97
C ARG A 894 -28.15 3.23 -32.06
N SER A 895 -28.60 2.61 -30.96
CA SER A 895 -29.90 1.92 -30.86
C SER A 895 -31.06 2.86 -30.51
N GLY A 896 -30.80 4.16 -30.30
CA GLY A 896 -31.81 5.15 -29.96
C GLY A 896 -32.13 5.27 -28.46
N GLU A 897 -31.43 4.55 -27.58
CA GLU A 897 -31.52 4.74 -26.14
C GLU A 897 -30.81 6.04 -25.73
N GLU A 898 -31.52 6.94 -25.05
CA GLU A 898 -31.02 8.22 -24.55
C GLU A 898 -30.82 8.18 -23.03
N ARG A 899 -29.62 8.52 -22.55
CA ARG A 899 -29.33 8.72 -21.13
C ARG A 899 -28.98 10.18 -20.85
N LYS A 900 -29.53 10.73 -19.77
CA LYS A 900 -29.36 12.15 -19.39
C LYS A 900 -28.56 12.25 -18.10
N TYR A 901 -27.46 13.00 -18.14
CA TYR A 901 -26.54 13.23 -17.04
C TYR A 901 -26.59 14.69 -16.60
N LEU A 902 -26.54 14.98 -15.31
CA LEU A 902 -26.60 16.33 -14.76
C LEU A 902 -25.23 16.75 -14.23
N VAL A 903 -24.47 17.50 -15.02
CA VAL A 903 -23.14 18.01 -14.65
C VAL A 903 -23.26 19.35 -13.95
N LYS A 904 -22.60 19.53 -12.81
CA LYS A 904 -22.59 20.82 -12.09
C LYS A 904 -21.91 21.88 -12.96
N LEU A 905 -22.47 23.10 -13.00
CA LEU A 905 -21.88 24.22 -13.76
C LEU A 905 -20.49 24.63 -13.25
N SER A 906 -20.16 24.34 -11.99
CA SER A 906 -18.84 24.57 -11.41
C SER A 906 -17.77 23.57 -11.87
N SER A 907 -18.19 22.43 -12.42
CA SER A 907 -17.28 21.37 -12.87
C SER A 907 -17.01 21.54 -14.36
N GLN A 908 -15.75 21.41 -14.78
CA GLN A 908 -15.40 21.46 -16.19
C GLN A 908 -15.98 20.25 -16.92
N ILE A 909 -16.67 20.50 -18.04
CA ILE A 909 -17.15 19.46 -18.95
C ILE A 909 -16.00 19.12 -19.90
N LEU A 910 -15.62 17.85 -20.00
CA LEU A 910 -14.50 17.37 -20.81
C LEU A 910 -14.89 17.04 -22.25
N VAL A 911 -16.18 16.86 -22.50
CA VAL A 911 -16.73 16.42 -23.79
C VAL A 911 -17.39 17.56 -24.54
N GLN A 912 -17.37 17.52 -25.87
CA GLN A 912 -18.02 18.51 -26.74
C GLN A 912 -19.29 17.94 -27.37
N GLU A 913 -20.07 18.82 -27.99
CA GLU A 913 -21.27 18.44 -28.73
C GLU A 913 -20.88 17.65 -29.99
N ASN A 914 -21.59 16.55 -30.24
CA ASN A 914 -21.32 15.55 -31.27
C ASN A 914 -20.08 14.66 -31.04
N ASP A 915 -19.44 14.73 -29.88
CA ASP A 915 -18.39 13.75 -29.55
C ASP A 915 -18.98 12.36 -29.32
N PHE A 916 -18.28 11.33 -29.81
CA PHE A 916 -18.60 9.95 -29.49
C PHE A 916 -17.91 9.54 -28.19
N VAL A 917 -18.71 9.18 -27.19
CA VAL A 917 -18.24 8.71 -25.88
C VAL A 917 -18.51 7.23 -25.71
N ARG A 918 -17.53 6.51 -25.15
CA ARG A 918 -17.71 5.12 -24.72
C ARG A 918 -18.24 5.06 -23.29
N ALA A 919 -18.92 3.98 -22.95
CA ALA A 919 -19.37 3.66 -21.61
C ALA A 919 -18.18 3.65 -20.65
N GLY A 920 -18.32 4.36 -19.54
CA GLY A 920 -17.30 4.58 -18.52
C GLY A 920 -16.34 5.74 -18.79
N LYS A 921 -16.47 6.48 -19.91
CA LYS A 921 -15.68 7.70 -20.14
C LYS A 921 -16.21 8.85 -19.24
N PRO A 922 -15.34 9.59 -18.53
CA PRO A 922 -15.76 10.74 -17.73
C PRO A 922 -16.21 11.89 -18.64
N LEU A 923 -17.38 12.46 -18.32
CA LEU A 923 -17.99 13.61 -18.98
C LEU A 923 -17.57 14.93 -18.31
N SER A 924 -17.19 14.87 -17.04
CA SER A 924 -16.72 16.01 -16.26
C SER A 924 -15.37 15.72 -15.62
N ASP A 925 -14.65 16.78 -15.24
CA ASP A 925 -13.45 16.70 -14.43
C ASP A 925 -13.75 16.09 -13.04
N GLY A 926 -12.78 15.38 -12.48
CA GLY A 926 -12.86 14.68 -11.19
C GLY A 926 -12.44 13.20 -11.26
N SER A 927 -12.50 12.53 -10.10
CA SER A 927 -12.20 11.09 -10.00
C SER A 927 -13.47 10.26 -10.22
N VAL A 928 -13.37 9.17 -10.98
CA VAL A 928 -14.49 8.24 -11.18
C VAL A 928 -14.81 7.51 -9.87
N THR A 929 -16.09 7.37 -9.55
CA THR A 929 -16.50 6.66 -8.32
C THR A 929 -16.40 5.14 -8.51
N PRO A 930 -15.98 4.37 -7.49
CA PRO A 930 -15.98 2.91 -7.57
C PRO A 930 -17.37 2.30 -7.84
N ASP A 931 -18.44 2.93 -7.34
CA ASP A 931 -19.81 2.47 -7.54
C ASP A 931 -20.25 2.59 -9.00
N ASP A 932 -19.90 3.70 -9.66
CA ASP A 932 -20.18 3.86 -11.09
C ASP A 932 -19.37 2.86 -11.94
N ILE A 933 -18.11 2.56 -11.56
CA ILE A 933 -17.31 1.54 -12.23
C ILE A 933 -17.97 0.15 -12.10
N LEU A 934 -18.46 -0.19 -10.90
CA LEU A 934 -19.15 -1.46 -10.66
C LEU A 934 -20.42 -1.58 -11.51
N ARG A 935 -21.23 -0.52 -11.57
CA ARG A 935 -22.50 -0.50 -12.32
C ARG A 935 -22.29 -0.59 -13.83
N ILE A 936 -21.23 0.03 -14.35
CA ILE A 936 -20.99 0.16 -15.80
C ILE A 936 -20.07 -0.94 -16.34
N LYS A 937 -18.88 -1.10 -15.75
CA LYS A 937 -17.84 -2.03 -16.23
C LYS A 937 -17.88 -3.40 -15.53
N GLY A 938 -18.64 -3.52 -14.45
CA GLY A 938 -18.80 -4.77 -13.71
C GLY A 938 -17.76 -5.02 -12.61
N PRO A 939 -17.87 -6.17 -11.91
CA PRO A 939 -17.12 -6.46 -10.69
C PRO A 939 -15.60 -6.60 -10.92
N SER A 940 -15.17 -7.27 -11.99
CA SER A 940 -13.74 -7.46 -12.25
C SER A 940 -13.01 -6.12 -12.44
N ALA A 941 -13.65 -5.18 -13.15
CA ALA A 941 -13.09 -3.87 -13.45
C ALA A 941 -12.94 -3.00 -12.18
N VAL A 942 -13.96 -2.96 -11.30
CA VAL A 942 -13.86 -2.19 -10.05
C VAL A 942 -12.81 -2.77 -9.10
N GLN A 943 -12.69 -4.10 -9.05
CA GLN A 943 -11.68 -4.75 -8.21
C GLN A 943 -10.26 -4.41 -8.68
N GLN A 944 -10.02 -4.48 -9.98
CA GLN A 944 -8.72 -4.15 -10.57
C GLN A 944 -8.39 -2.66 -10.42
N TYR A 945 -9.40 -1.79 -10.59
CA TYR A 945 -9.26 -0.35 -10.30
C TYR A 945 -8.82 -0.10 -8.86
N LEU A 946 -9.49 -0.69 -7.87
CA LEU A 946 -9.14 -0.53 -6.45
C LEU A 946 -7.73 -1.05 -6.14
N VAL A 947 -7.34 -2.20 -6.69
CA VAL A 947 -5.98 -2.75 -6.50
C VAL A 947 -4.92 -1.80 -7.06
N ASN A 948 -5.10 -1.31 -8.28
CA ASN A 948 -4.15 -0.42 -8.94
C ASN A 948 -4.03 0.92 -8.21
N GLU A 949 -5.14 1.57 -7.89
CA GLU A 949 -5.16 2.88 -7.19
C GLU A 949 -4.50 2.82 -5.81
N VAL A 950 -4.84 1.80 -5.00
CA VAL A 950 -4.21 1.66 -3.68
C VAL A 950 -2.72 1.41 -3.84
N GLN A 951 -2.33 0.58 -4.81
CA GLN A 951 -0.94 0.25 -5.04
C GLN A 951 -0.12 1.46 -5.52
N GLU A 952 -0.68 2.32 -6.36
CA GLU A 952 -0.04 3.56 -6.80
C GLU A 952 0.29 4.48 -5.62
N VAL A 953 -0.59 4.60 -4.63
CA VAL A 953 -0.32 5.39 -3.41
C VAL A 953 0.89 4.83 -2.64
N TYR A 954 1.00 3.50 -2.48
CA TYR A 954 2.17 2.88 -1.83
C TYR A 954 3.45 3.01 -2.66
N ARG A 955 3.35 2.86 -3.98
CA ARG A 955 4.49 2.95 -4.91
C ARG A 955 5.05 4.37 -4.99
N LEU A 956 4.20 5.41 -5.02
CA LEU A 956 4.63 6.81 -4.96
C LEU A 956 5.48 7.12 -3.71
N GLN A 957 5.31 6.33 -2.66
CA GLN A 957 6.05 6.45 -1.40
C GLN A 957 7.27 5.49 -1.33
N GLY A 958 7.57 4.82 -2.43
CA GLY A 958 8.70 3.90 -2.57
C GLY A 958 8.52 2.56 -1.83
N VAL A 959 7.28 2.16 -1.52
CA VAL A 959 6.98 0.88 -0.86
C VAL A 959 6.45 -0.11 -1.90
N LYS A 960 7.23 -1.16 -2.19
CA LYS A 960 6.80 -2.28 -3.05
C LYS A 960 6.04 -3.33 -2.23
N ILE A 961 4.75 -3.52 -2.52
CA ILE A 961 3.87 -4.56 -1.97
C ILE A 961 3.29 -5.34 -3.14
N ASN A 962 3.27 -6.68 -3.04
CA ASN A 962 2.70 -7.53 -4.08
C ASN A 962 1.17 -7.40 -4.15
N ASP A 963 0.64 -7.33 -5.37
CA ASP A 963 -0.78 -7.17 -5.71
C ASP A 963 -1.69 -8.18 -5.00
N LYS A 964 -1.22 -9.41 -4.77
CA LYS A 964 -2.01 -10.50 -4.15
C LYS A 964 -2.57 -10.11 -2.77
N HIS A 965 -1.86 -9.27 -2.02
CA HIS A 965 -2.31 -8.81 -0.71
C HIS A 965 -3.50 -7.85 -0.82
N PHE A 966 -3.47 -6.94 -1.79
CA PHE A 966 -4.60 -6.04 -2.05
C PHE A 966 -5.81 -6.81 -2.59
N GLU A 967 -5.59 -7.76 -3.50
CA GLU A 967 -6.63 -8.64 -4.03
C GLU A 967 -7.40 -9.39 -2.93
N VAL A 968 -6.69 -9.91 -1.92
CA VAL A 968 -7.31 -10.59 -0.78
C VAL A 968 -8.27 -9.67 -0.02
N ILE A 969 -7.89 -8.40 0.21
CA ILE A 969 -8.75 -7.43 0.89
C ILE A 969 -9.92 -7.00 0.02
N VAL A 970 -9.67 -6.68 -1.25
CA VAL A 970 -10.69 -6.23 -2.20
C VAL A 970 -11.74 -7.31 -2.44
N ARG A 971 -11.36 -8.60 -2.44
CA ARG A 971 -12.32 -9.72 -2.46
C ARG A 971 -13.30 -9.65 -1.29
N GLN A 972 -12.84 -9.29 -0.10
CA GLN A 972 -13.70 -9.21 1.08
C GLN A 972 -14.70 -8.05 1.01
N MET A 973 -14.39 -6.98 0.28
CA MET A 973 -15.28 -5.83 0.08
C MET A 973 -16.52 -6.17 -0.77
N MET A 974 -16.49 -7.28 -1.53
CA MET A 974 -17.56 -7.69 -2.47
C MET A 974 -18.20 -9.05 -2.12
N ARG A 975 -18.32 -9.36 -0.83
CA ARG A 975 -18.91 -10.63 -0.36
C ARG A 975 -20.43 -10.63 -0.31
N LYS A 976 -21.07 -9.49 -0.53
CA LYS A 976 -22.52 -9.33 -0.44
C LYS A 976 -23.11 -9.08 -1.82
N VAL A 977 -24.29 -9.65 -2.01
CA VAL A 977 -25.16 -9.39 -3.15
C VAL A 977 -26.48 -8.84 -2.64
N GLU A 978 -27.07 -7.93 -3.40
CA GLU A 978 -28.41 -7.39 -3.17
C GLU A 978 -29.38 -8.07 -4.13
N ILE A 979 -30.40 -8.71 -3.56
CA ILE A 979 -31.41 -9.43 -4.33
C ILE A 979 -32.26 -8.43 -5.12
N GLN A 980 -32.32 -8.60 -6.43
CA GLN A 980 -33.15 -7.80 -7.35
C GLN A 980 -34.51 -8.46 -7.51
N ASP A 981 -34.52 -9.74 -7.91
CA ASP A 981 -35.73 -10.55 -7.97
C ASP A 981 -35.52 -11.81 -7.13
N PRO A 982 -36.31 -12.04 -6.06
CA PRO A 982 -36.19 -13.24 -5.25
C PRO A 982 -36.59 -14.53 -5.98
N GLY A 983 -37.29 -14.48 -7.13
CA GLY A 983 -37.81 -15.67 -7.81
C GLY A 983 -38.63 -16.55 -6.86
N ASP A 984 -38.37 -17.87 -6.87
CA ASP A 984 -39.01 -18.85 -5.99
C ASP A 984 -38.20 -19.16 -4.71
N THR A 985 -37.19 -18.33 -4.41
CA THR A 985 -36.37 -18.49 -3.21
C THR A 985 -37.05 -17.92 -1.95
N LEU A 986 -36.44 -18.14 -0.78
CA LEU A 986 -36.88 -17.53 0.49
C LEU A 986 -36.34 -16.11 0.72
N TYR A 987 -35.68 -15.51 -0.28
CA TYR A 987 -35.13 -14.17 -0.16
C TYR A 987 -36.20 -13.08 -0.32
N LEU A 988 -35.88 -11.89 0.18
CA LEU A 988 -36.67 -10.68 -0.02
C LEU A 988 -35.97 -9.75 -1.01
N GLU A 989 -36.75 -9.02 -1.81
CA GLU A 989 -36.24 -7.95 -2.67
C GLU A 989 -35.49 -6.89 -1.84
N GLY A 990 -34.31 -6.46 -2.32
CA GLY A 990 -33.41 -5.55 -1.62
C GLY A 990 -32.67 -6.14 -0.41
N GLN A 991 -32.84 -7.44 -0.12
CA GLN A 991 -32.12 -8.09 0.97
C GLN A 991 -30.63 -8.26 0.63
N LEU A 992 -29.75 -7.92 1.58
CA LEU A 992 -28.31 -8.15 1.47
C LEU A 992 -27.95 -9.55 1.98
N VAL A 993 -27.50 -10.42 1.07
CA VAL A 993 -27.15 -11.82 1.35
C VAL A 993 -25.68 -12.06 1.05
N HIS A 994 -25.04 -13.04 1.70
CA HIS A 994 -23.70 -13.46 1.28
C HIS A 994 -23.74 -14.11 -0.10
N LYS A 995 -22.77 -13.76 -0.94
CA LYS A 995 -22.64 -14.29 -2.29
C LYS A 995 -22.62 -15.83 -2.31
N ASP A 996 -21.88 -16.44 -1.39
CA ASP A 996 -21.74 -17.91 -1.35
C ASP A 996 -23.07 -18.59 -0.98
N ASP A 997 -23.83 -18.02 -0.04
CA ASP A 997 -25.14 -18.55 0.37
C ASP A 997 -26.16 -18.39 -0.76
N PHE A 998 -26.11 -17.28 -1.50
CA PHE A 998 -26.96 -17.03 -2.68
C PHE A 998 -26.68 -18.03 -3.81
N ILE A 999 -25.41 -18.30 -4.10
CA ILE A 999 -25.03 -19.28 -5.13
C ILE A 999 -25.49 -20.69 -4.70
N GLU A 1000 -25.25 -21.07 -3.44
CA GLU A 1000 -25.65 -22.38 -2.92
C GLU A 1000 -27.18 -22.59 -2.97
N GLU A 1001 -27.96 -21.56 -2.64
CA GLU A 1001 -29.42 -21.63 -2.69
C GLU A 1001 -29.94 -21.77 -4.13
N ASN A 1002 -29.36 -21.01 -5.07
CA ASN A 1002 -29.71 -21.11 -6.49
C ASN A 1002 -29.32 -22.48 -7.08
N ASP A 1003 -28.12 -22.97 -6.77
CA ASP A 1003 -27.65 -24.29 -7.20
C ASP A 1003 -28.53 -25.42 -6.63
N ARG A 1004 -29.00 -25.26 -5.39
CA ARG A 1004 -29.92 -26.22 -4.74
C ARG A 1004 -31.28 -26.29 -5.42
N LEU A 1005 -31.73 -25.19 -6.01
CA LEU A 1005 -33.00 -25.09 -6.71
C LEU A 1005 -32.91 -25.48 -8.18
N PHE A 1006 -31.71 -25.52 -8.74
CA PHE A 1006 -31.45 -25.91 -10.11
C PHE A 1006 -32.03 -27.30 -10.41
N GLY A 1007 -32.86 -27.41 -11.45
CA GLY A 1007 -33.49 -28.66 -11.87
C GLY A 1007 -34.68 -29.15 -11.03
N LYS A 1008 -35.13 -28.37 -10.04
CA LYS A 1008 -36.38 -28.62 -9.31
C LYS A 1008 -37.58 -27.99 -10.01
N LYS A 1009 -38.78 -28.44 -9.65
CA LYS A 1009 -40.06 -27.98 -10.18
C LYS A 1009 -40.93 -27.43 -9.06
N VAL A 1010 -41.67 -26.36 -9.32
CA VAL A 1010 -42.69 -25.83 -8.41
C VAL A 1010 -44.04 -26.40 -8.81
N VAL A 1011 -44.73 -27.05 -7.87
CA VAL A 1011 -46.09 -27.55 -8.09
C VAL A 1011 -47.03 -26.35 -8.19
N GLU A 1012 -47.69 -26.18 -9.34
CA GLU A 1012 -48.73 -25.17 -9.52
C GLU A 1012 -50.08 -25.71 -9.05
N ASP A 1013 -50.38 -26.94 -9.48
CA ASP A 1013 -51.59 -27.66 -9.10
C ASP A 1013 -51.22 -29.08 -8.67
N ALA A 1014 -51.70 -29.47 -7.48
CA ALA A 1014 -51.47 -30.79 -6.90
C ALA A 1014 -52.35 -31.89 -7.50
N GLY A 1015 -53.37 -31.54 -8.31
CA GLY A 1015 -54.33 -32.50 -8.85
C GLY A 1015 -54.98 -33.31 -7.71
N ASP A 1016 -54.90 -34.64 -7.79
CA ASP A 1016 -55.42 -35.57 -6.76
C ASP A 1016 -54.29 -36.23 -5.93
N SER A 1017 -53.08 -35.65 -5.90
CA SER A 1017 -51.99 -36.11 -5.02
C SER A 1017 -52.31 -35.83 -3.56
N GLU A 1018 -52.16 -36.83 -2.70
CA GLU A 1018 -52.25 -36.65 -1.24
C GLU A 1018 -50.91 -36.18 -0.63
N ASN A 1019 -49.81 -36.35 -1.36
CA ASN A 1019 -48.45 -36.11 -0.88
C ASN A 1019 -47.91 -34.72 -1.25
N LEU A 1020 -48.32 -34.17 -2.40
CA LEU A 1020 -47.83 -32.89 -2.92
C LEU A 1020 -48.86 -31.78 -2.75
N LYS A 1021 -48.38 -30.57 -2.47
CA LYS A 1021 -49.22 -29.37 -2.35
C LYS A 1021 -48.81 -28.30 -3.35
N ALA A 1022 -49.76 -27.48 -3.78
CA ALA A 1022 -49.49 -26.29 -4.58
C ALA A 1022 -48.48 -25.37 -3.85
N GLY A 1023 -47.49 -24.87 -4.60
CA GLY A 1023 -46.36 -24.09 -4.10
C GLY A 1023 -45.18 -24.91 -3.57
N GLN A 1024 -45.27 -26.24 -3.50
CA GLN A 1024 -44.18 -27.08 -3.03
C GLN A 1024 -43.11 -27.26 -4.12
N ILE A 1025 -41.83 -27.16 -3.73
CA ILE A 1025 -40.69 -27.40 -4.61
C ILE A 1025 -40.30 -28.87 -4.51
N VAL A 1026 -40.34 -29.58 -5.64
CA VAL A 1026 -40.06 -31.01 -5.73
C VAL A 1026 -38.97 -31.30 -6.75
N SER A 1027 -38.24 -32.40 -6.56
CA SER A 1027 -37.32 -32.88 -7.59
C SER A 1027 -38.08 -33.48 -8.78
N LEU A 1028 -37.47 -33.46 -9.97
CA LEU A 1028 -38.06 -34.04 -11.17
C LEU A 1028 -38.32 -35.55 -11.02
N ARG A 1029 -37.54 -36.23 -10.17
CA ARG A 1029 -37.72 -37.64 -9.83
C ARG A 1029 -38.98 -37.85 -8.98
N GLU A 1030 -39.14 -37.10 -7.89
CA GLU A 1030 -40.32 -37.18 -7.01
C GLU A 1030 -41.61 -36.86 -7.77
N LEU A 1031 -41.59 -35.82 -8.61
CA LEU A 1031 -42.74 -35.48 -9.46
C LEU A 1031 -43.10 -36.62 -10.42
N ARG A 1032 -42.10 -37.30 -11.00
CA ARG A 1032 -42.31 -38.41 -11.93
C ARG A 1032 -42.83 -39.65 -11.22
N ASP A 1033 -42.32 -39.96 -10.04
CA ASP A 1033 -42.75 -41.11 -9.23
C ASP A 1033 -44.20 -40.91 -8.78
N GLU A 1034 -44.56 -39.72 -8.28
CA GLU A 1034 -45.92 -39.38 -7.88
C GLU A 1034 -46.89 -39.37 -9.07
N ASN A 1035 -46.51 -38.75 -10.20
CA ASN A 1035 -47.33 -38.79 -11.42
C ASN A 1035 -47.48 -40.21 -11.97
N SER A 1036 -46.52 -41.11 -11.76
CA SER A 1036 -46.65 -42.52 -12.14
C SER A 1036 -47.64 -43.26 -11.26
N LEU A 1037 -47.71 -42.95 -9.96
CA LEU A 1037 -48.71 -43.51 -9.04
C LEU A 1037 -50.13 -43.00 -9.34
N LEU A 1038 -50.27 -41.70 -9.60
CA LEU A 1038 -51.55 -41.09 -9.98
C LEU A 1038 -52.07 -41.65 -11.30
N LYS A 1039 -51.17 -41.83 -12.28
CA LYS A 1039 -51.51 -42.44 -13.58
C LYS A 1039 -51.93 -43.91 -13.47
N ARG A 1040 -51.37 -44.67 -12.53
CA ARG A 1040 -51.81 -46.06 -12.24
C ARG A 1040 -53.19 -46.13 -11.57
N SER A 1041 -53.64 -45.02 -10.98
CA SER A 1041 -54.87 -44.94 -10.20
C SER A 1041 -55.97 -44.15 -10.92
N ASP A 1042 -55.81 -43.84 -12.21
CA ASP A 1042 -56.70 -42.99 -13.02
C ASP A 1042 -57.08 -41.64 -12.37
N LYS A 1043 -56.11 -41.03 -11.67
CA LYS A 1043 -56.25 -39.74 -10.99
C LYS A 1043 -55.63 -38.58 -11.79
N ASN A 1044 -56.04 -37.34 -11.48
CA ASN A 1044 -55.46 -36.16 -12.12
C ASN A 1044 -53.98 -35.99 -11.73
N LEU A 1045 -53.15 -35.71 -12.73
CA LEU A 1045 -51.70 -35.54 -12.58
C LEU A 1045 -51.36 -34.19 -11.96
N VAL A 1046 -50.21 -34.13 -11.31
CA VAL A 1046 -49.61 -32.92 -10.76
C VAL A 1046 -49.03 -32.07 -11.89
N ILE A 1047 -49.44 -30.80 -11.95
CA ILE A 1047 -48.92 -29.80 -12.89
C ILE A 1047 -47.84 -28.99 -12.16
N ALA A 1048 -46.65 -28.92 -12.77
CA ALA A 1048 -45.53 -28.22 -12.18
C ALA A 1048 -44.74 -27.43 -13.25
N ARG A 1049 -44.31 -26.22 -12.88
CA ARG A 1049 -43.43 -25.37 -13.70
C ARG A 1049 -41.97 -25.45 -13.26
N ASP A 1050 -41.06 -24.96 -14.10
CA ASP A 1050 -39.66 -24.78 -13.71
C ASP A 1050 -39.52 -23.74 -12.59
N VAL A 1051 -38.60 -24.03 -11.66
CA VAL A 1051 -38.20 -23.09 -10.62
C VAL A 1051 -37.45 -21.92 -11.25
N ILE A 1052 -37.81 -20.70 -10.86
CA ILE A 1052 -37.12 -19.47 -11.25
C ILE A 1052 -36.13 -19.13 -10.13
N PRO A 1053 -34.81 -19.17 -10.39
CA PRO A 1053 -33.81 -18.83 -9.39
C PRO A 1053 -33.81 -17.33 -9.10
N ALA A 1054 -33.29 -16.94 -7.93
CA ALA A 1054 -33.16 -15.53 -7.58
C ALA A 1054 -32.10 -14.84 -8.44
N THR A 1055 -32.32 -13.57 -8.75
CA THR A 1055 -31.32 -12.69 -9.38
C THR A 1055 -30.82 -11.65 -8.40
N ALA A 1056 -29.53 -11.33 -8.46
CA ALA A 1056 -28.90 -10.41 -7.51
C ALA A 1056 -27.79 -9.59 -8.18
N MET A 1057 -27.56 -8.38 -7.64
CA MET A 1057 -26.47 -7.50 -8.06
C MET A 1057 -25.36 -7.50 -7.01
N PRO A 1058 -24.07 -7.58 -7.39
CA PRO A 1058 -22.98 -7.44 -6.44
C PRO A 1058 -22.95 -6.04 -5.82
N VAL A 1059 -22.62 -5.95 -4.54
CA VAL A 1059 -22.50 -4.67 -3.83
C VAL A 1059 -21.07 -4.49 -3.31
N LEU A 1060 -20.50 -3.31 -3.57
CA LEU A 1060 -19.23 -2.90 -2.97
C LEU A 1060 -19.49 -2.32 -1.58
N GLN A 1061 -18.86 -2.89 -0.55
CA GLN A 1061 -18.94 -2.39 0.82
C GLN A 1061 -17.55 -1.95 1.32
N GLY A 1062 -17.51 -0.82 2.02
CA GLY A 1062 -16.33 -0.41 2.78
C GLY A 1062 -15.97 -1.43 3.87
N ILE A 1063 -14.67 -1.55 4.18
CA ILE A 1063 -14.14 -2.53 5.14
C ILE A 1063 -14.82 -2.47 6.53
N THR A 1064 -15.22 -1.29 7.00
CA THR A 1064 -15.92 -1.16 8.29
C THR A 1064 -17.29 -1.82 8.26
N ARG A 1065 -18.05 -1.62 7.16
CA ARG A 1065 -19.40 -2.20 7.02
C ARG A 1065 -19.31 -3.71 6.78
N ALA A 1066 -18.35 -4.15 5.97
CA ALA A 1066 -18.08 -5.58 5.73
C ALA A 1066 -17.74 -6.33 7.04
N SER A 1067 -16.91 -5.74 7.91
CA SER A 1067 -16.55 -6.33 9.23
C SER A 1067 -17.77 -6.53 10.15
N LEU A 1068 -18.70 -5.58 10.16
CA LEU A 1068 -19.89 -5.62 11.03
C LEU A 1068 -20.91 -6.67 10.57
N GLN A 1069 -20.91 -7.00 9.27
CA GLN A 1069 -21.86 -7.93 8.64
C GLN A 1069 -21.26 -9.32 8.38
N THR A 1070 -20.25 -9.71 9.17
CA THR A 1070 -19.67 -11.06 9.14
C THR A 1070 -20.65 -12.11 9.65
N LYS A 1071 -20.48 -13.37 9.24
CA LYS A 1071 -21.34 -14.49 9.67
C LYS A 1071 -21.27 -14.71 11.19
N SER A 1072 -20.09 -14.58 11.79
CA SER A 1072 -19.88 -14.68 13.23
C SER A 1072 -20.27 -13.38 13.95
N PHE A 1073 -21.30 -13.46 14.79
CA PHE A 1073 -21.66 -12.33 15.65
C PHE A 1073 -20.65 -12.11 16.79
N ILE A 1074 -19.93 -13.16 17.23
CA ILE A 1074 -18.87 -13.06 18.25
C ILE A 1074 -17.71 -12.21 17.73
N SER A 1075 -17.28 -12.48 16.50
CA SER A 1075 -16.24 -11.70 15.84
C SER A 1075 -16.69 -10.25 15.61
N ALA A 1076 -17.88 -10.04 15.04
CA ALA A 1076 -18.43 -8.70 14.79
C ALA A 1076 -18.56 -7.87 16.08
N ALA A 1077 -19.03 -8.47 17.19
CA ALA A 1077 -19.22 -7.79 18.47
C ALA A 1077 -17.91 -7.27 19.09
N SER A 1078 -16.79 -7.94 18.82
CA SER A 1078 -15.45 -7.52 19.27
C SER A 1078 -14.90 -6.30 18.51
N PHE A 1079 -15.43 -6.06 17.30
CA PHE A 1079 -15.02 -4.96 16.43
C PHE A 1079 -15.64 -3.65 16.88
N GLN A 1080 -16.86 -3.29 16.47
CA GLN A 1080 -17.53 -2.02 16.80
C GLN A 1080 -19.02 -2.24 17.00
N GLU A 1081 -19.70 -1.24 17.58
CA GLU A 1081 -21.16 -1.28 17.81
C GLU A 1081 -21.64 -2.57 18.53
N THR A 1082 -20.87 -3.07 19.50
CA THR A 1082 -21.09 -4.35 20.21
C THR A 1082 -22.55 -4.57 20.61
N THR A 1083 -23.23 -3.54 21.14
CA THR A 1083 -24.63 -3.63 21.58
C THR A 1083 -25.60 -3.85 20.43
N LYS A 1084 -25.38 -3.23 19.27
CA LYS A 1084 -26.22 -3.40 18.08
C LYS A 1084 -26.08 -4.81 17.50
N VAL A 1085 -24.84 -5.30 17.39
CA VAL A 1085 -24.55 -6.66 16.89
C VAL A 1085 -25.19 -7.72 17.79
N LEU A 1086 -25.01 -7.60 19.11
CA LEU A 1086 -25.59 -8.55 20.06
C LEU A 1086 -27.12 -8.51 20.08
N ASN A 1087 -27.73 -7.33 19.94
CA ASN A 1087 -29.19 -7.20 19.86
C ASN A 1087 -29.73 -7.87 18.59
N GLU A 1088 -29.11 -7.64 17.43
CA GLU A 1088 -29.53 -8.26 16.16
C GLU A 1088 -29.39 -9.80 16.22
N ALA A 1089 -28.29 -10.28 16.79
CA ALA A 1089 -28.05 -11.71 16.99
C ALA A 1089 -29.08 -12.34 17.93
N ALA A 1090 -29.44 -11.65 19.03
CA ALA A 1090 -30.44 -12.11 19.98
C ALA A 1090 -31.86 -12.15 19.37
N VAL A 1091 -32.26 -11.11 18.62
CA VAL A 1091 -33.57 -11.06 17.94
C VAL A 1091 -33.69 -12.15 16.88
N SER A 1092 -32.60 -12.41 16.14
CA SER A 1092 -32.58 -13.41 15.07
C SER A 1092 -32.31 -14.84 15.56
N GLY A 1093 -31.97 -15.03 16.83
CA GLY A 1093 -31.57 -16.34 17.37
C GLY A 1093 -30.33 -16.94 16.68
N LYS A 1094 -29.34 -16.10 16.29
CA LYS A 1094 -28.17 -16.54 15.52
C LYS A 1094 -27.33 -17.57 16.30
N VAL A 1095 -26.86 -18.60 15.60
CA VAL A 1095 -25.92 -19.61 16.10
C VAL A 1095 -24.56 -19.37 15.45
N ASP A 1096 -23.48 -19.46 16.23
CA ASP A 1096 -22.10 -19.28 15.76
C ASP A 1096 -21.37 -20.64 15.74
N PHE A 1097 -20.75 -20.97 14.60
CA PHE A 1097 -20.08 -22.26 14.36
C PHE A 1097 -18.57 -22.23 14.64
N LEU A 1098 -18.01 -21.07 15.02
CA LEU A 1098 -16.59 -20.91 15.36
C LEU A 1098 -15.63 -21.32 14.22
N ASP A 1099 -15.95 -20.94 12.99
CA ASP A 1099 -15.11 -21.23 11.82
C ASP A 1099 -13.98 -20.22 11.60
N GLY A 1100 -14.05 -19.05 12.25
CA GLY A 1100 -13.06 -17.98 12.16
C GLY A 1100 -11.99 -18.01 13.25
N LEU A 1101 -10.93 -17.23 13.05
CA LEU A 1101 -9.81 -17.15 14.00
C LEU A 1101 -10.24 -16.51 15.32
N LYS A 1102 -10.96 -15.39 15.25
CA LYS A 1102 -11.22 -14.53 16.42
C LYS A 1102 -12.20 -15.15 17.40
N GLU A 1103 -13.22 -15.85 16.92
CA GLU A 1103 -14.15 -16.55 17.79
C GLU A 1103 -13.41 -17.58 18.66
N ASN A 1104 -12.54 -18.38 18.04
CA ASN A 1104 -11.75 -19.39 18.73
C ASN A 1104 -10.78 -18.77 19.75
N VAL A 1105 -10.14 -17.64 19.44
CA VAL A 1105 -9.29 -16.90 20.40
C VAL A 1105 -10.11 -16.41 21.61
N ILE A 1106 -11.32 -15.90 21.37
CA ILE A 1106 -12.20 -15.39 22.43
C ILE A 1106 -12.65 -16.52 23.35
N VAL A 1107 -13.06 -17.66 22.77
CA VAL A 1107 -13.52 -18.85 23.53
C VAL A 1107 -12.36 -19.58 24.20
N GLY A 1108 -11.15 -19.50 23.64
CA GLY A 1108 -9.95 -20.19 24.14
C GLY A 1108 -9.70 -21.55 23.48
N HIS A 1109 -10.18 -21.76 22.27
CA HIS A 1109 -9.91 -22.94 21.45
C HIS A 1109 -8.68 -22.75 20.55
N ARG A 1110 -8.19 -23.84 19.95
CA ARG A 1110 -7.20 -23.77 18.88
C ARG A 1110 -7.82 -23.07 17.66
N ILE A 1111 -7.08 -22.16 17.05
CA ILE A 1111 -7.54 -21.46 15.85
C ILE A 1111 -7.57 -22.42 14.65
N PRO A 1112 -8.56 -22.33 13.74
CA PRO A 1112 -8.67 -23.20 12.57
C PRO A 1112 -7.69 -22.81 11.44
N ALA A 1113 -6.44 -22.52 11.78
CA ALA A 1113 -5.36 -22.19 10.87
C ALA A 1113 -4.03 -22.76 11.37
N GLY A 1114 -3.08 -22.93 10.46
CA GLY A 1114 -1.76 -23.52 10.73
C GLY A 1114 -1.89 -24.89 11.37
N THR A 1115 -1.27 -25.05 12.54
CA THR A 1115 -1.26 -26.29 13.33
C THR A 1115 -2.63 -26.66 13.92
N GLY A 1116 -3.59 -25.73 13.97
CA GLY A 1116 -4.93 -25.95 14.54
C GLY A 1116 -6.01 -26.39 13.55
N LEU A 1117 -5.66 -26.78 12.33
CA LEU A 1117 -6.61 -27.38 11.38
C LEU A 1117 -7.19 -28.69 11.94
N LYS A 1118 -8.52 -28.83 11.90
CA LYS A 1118 -9.25 -30.02 12.38
C LYS A 1118 -8.85 -31.32 11.66
N GLU A 1119 -8.34 -31.22 10.43
CA GLU A 1119 -7.84 -32.38 9.68
C GLU A 1119 -6.60 -32.99 10.34
N TYR A 1120 -5.70 -32.17 10.89
CA TYR A 1120 -4.46 -32.64 11.51
C TYR A 1120 -4.71 -33.38 12.82
N GLU A 1121 -5.83 -33.12 13.52
CA GLU A 1121 -6.21 -33.87 14.72
C GLU A 1121 -6.55 -35.35 14.42
N LYS A 1122 -6.93 -35.67 13.18
CA LYS A 1122 -7.23 -37.04 12.75
C LYS A 1122 -5.98 -37.81 12.32
N ILE A 1123 -4.84 -37.14 12.17
CA ILE A 1123 -3.59 -37.75 11.74
C ILE A 1123 -2.92 -38.40 12.94
N ILE A 1124 -2.83 -39.73 12.93
CA ILE A 1124 -2.09 -40.50 13.95
C ILE A 1124 -0.64 -40.64 13.46
N VAL A 1125 0.30 -40.05 14.21
CA VAL A 1125 1.73 -40.14 13.94
C VAL A 1125 2.34 -41.18 14.88
N GLY A 1126 3.06 -42.15 14.33
CA GLY A 1126 3.82 -43.16 15.08
C GLY A 1126 5.26 -43.22 14.59
N SER A 1127 6.15 -43.91 15.33
CA SER A 1127 7.49 -44.18 14.78
C SER A 1127 7.36 -45.14 13.60
N LYS A 1128 8.28 -45.06 12.63
CA LYS A 1128 8.28 -45.99 11.47
C LYS A 1128 8.29 -47.45 11.93
N ALA A 1129 9.05 -47.76 13.00
CA ALA A 1129 9.15 -49.10 13.57
C ALA A 1129 7.82 -49.61 14.16
N ASP A 1130 6.98 -48.71 14.70
CA ASP A 1130 5.67 -49.07 15.28
C ASP A 1130 4.58 -49.18 14.21
N LEU A 1131 4.74 -48.45 13.09
CA LEU A 1131 3.77 -48.38 11.99
C LEU A 1131 3.92 -49.51 10.98
N GLU A 1132 5.15 -49.98 10.70
CA GLU A 1132 5.44 -51.09 9.78
C GLU A 1132 4.54 -52.34 10.01
N PRO A 1133 4.42 -52.89 11.24
CA PRO A 1133 3.58 -54.07 11.48
C PRO A 1133 2.07 -53.79 11.34
N VAL A 1134 1.63 -52.54 11.55
CA VAL A 1134 0.21 -52.14 11.39
C VAL A 1134 -0.15 -51.96 9.92
N VAL A 1135 0.76 -51.40 9.12
CA VAL A 1135 0.60 -51.23 7.67
C VAL A 1135 0.66 -52.59 6.96
N GLU A 1136 1.56 -53.48 7.37
CA GLU A 1136 1.60 -54.86 6.87
C GLU A 1136 0.32 -55.64 7.20
N LYS A 1137 -0.19 -55.54 8.43
CA LYS A 1137 -1.50 -56.12 8.79
C LYS A 1137 -2.66 -55.57 7.97
N LYS A 1138 -2.66 -54.27 7.66
CA LYS A 1138 -3.68 -53.64 6.81
C LYS A 1138 -3.58 -54.01 5.34
N LYS A 1139 -2.38 -54.34 4.83
CA LYS A 1139 -2.19 -54.87 3.48
C LYS A 1139 -2.53 -56.36 3.37
N SER A 1140 -2.46 -57.10 4.49
CA SER A 1140 -2.82 -58.52 4.55
C SER A 1140 -4.33 -58.79 4.73
N ARG A 1141 -5.11 -57.76 5.02
CA ARG A 1141 -6.59 -57.75 5.03
C ARG A 1141 -7.09 -57.08 3.77
#